data_AF-A0A2G1ZR49-F1
#
_entry.id   AF-A0A2G1ZR49-F1
#
_cell.length_a   1.000
_cell.length_b   1.000
_cell.length_c   1.000
_cell.angle_alpha   90.00
_cell.angle_beta   90.00
_cell.angle_gamma   90.00
#
_symmetry.space_group_name_H-M   'P 1'
#
loop_
_entity.id
_entity.type
_entity.pdbx_description
1 polymer ?
#
loop_
_entity_poly.entity_id
_entity_poly.type
_entity_poly.pdbx_seq_one_letter_code
_entity_poly.pdbx_strand_id
1 'polypeptide(L)'
;SAIANNGIPYPGLGIGYGDGIIDNERYGMKKFVYYNGSAAFNGDGPPSSALDHYNYLRGRWKNGGAQMVWGGNGNSSSSGGTVLADLIFPGNSDPLFWSTKGVNASPSNWSEFNEGNPVGDRRFLQSAGPFTLEPGAVNDLTVGVVWARAISGDNWASVEKLKVADDKAQALFDNCFKITEGPDAPAITFQELDKEIILYLTNPKVSNNFNESYNQKNPFIAIPDTLDGVYYPNDAAKDTLKFYKFQGYQIYQVKNGLVTVSELGNPNLSRLAAQVDLEDGVTTLINHLYSEEYEVNVPFLMVEGEDKGIKHSFRFQNDLFATGDIRLVNHKTYYYMAIAYGFNEYKHFDPNDPLKLDGQRLPYIGSRKLAGGQGIRSFSAIPHNPAPENGGTIANSSYGDMPQITRLEGQGNGGNDLELTAESETSIVAGNFMDYPVYKSGKGPIQVKVIDPLRVLEGEYKVQFKDTITGGSLGDAFWTLIPPASLPFPLNQPIDADQLINVENEQLILDHGLSITIKQVINPGINKEAGSGLIGSSIEYGDSTLTWLGGYQDIEGEKDGNWIRSGEADFNGAATSVFNDILPGNYKDPEQDFENLINGTWAPYGLVSYYVLASNGATTMQDAVGHSGQFSGASVKTAKLENLASVDIVFTSNKSQWSRAMVLESRNDAVLAEGGAGHIELRNAPSVDKNGRTAADGGYNSSEGDLVSTTGMGWFPGYAINVETGERLNIAFAEDSWLAGENGKDMMWNPTDKEVAGVNDELMMGGKHYVYVFNKTTTGSPIYPIYDNSAIAHGIMSGSNIGKMKLFRDACIWAGIPMLNEGRSLFETTAKVKLRVDKPYENFTTASTVNAGLPYYGFDMTGMEVDTGNTSAMDSVLALINVVPNPYYAYSEYETGQLDNRIKITNLPEECTISIYNIGGTLMRRFQKADPKTSLDWDLKNHVDVPVASGVYLIHVMVPNIGERTLKWYGVMKPTDLNGF
;
A
#
# COMPACT_ATOMS: atom_id res chain seq x y z
N SER A 1 -24.00 22.33 38.80
CA SER A 1 -24.04 21.54 40.05
C SER A 1 -24.76 20.23 39.77
N ALA A 2 -24.61 19.20 40.62
CA ALA A 2 -25.37 17.93 40.55
C ALA A 2 -26.89 18.10 40.33
N ILE A 3 -27.42 19.25 40.74
CA ILE A 3 -28.81 19.66 40.61
C ILE A 3 -29.17 20.07 39.17
N ALA A 4 -28.20 20.49 38.35
CA ALA A 4 -28.41 20.89 36.95
C ALA A 4 -28.47 19.69 35.96
N ASN A 5 -27.95 18.52 36.35
CA ASN A 5 -27.88 17.31 35.50
C ASN A 5 -28.72 16.15 36.06
N ASN A 6 -29.88 16.42 36.67
CA ASN A 6 -30.79 15.40 37.22
C ASN A 6 -30.10 14.29 38.05
N GLY A 7 -29.09 14.65 38.86
CA GLY A 7 -28.48 13.74 39.82
C GLY A 7 -27.41 12.78 39.31
N ILE A 8 -26.93 12.94 38.07
CA ILE A 8 -25.77 12.19 37.56
C ILE A 8 -24.55 13.13 37.40
N PRO A 9 -23.50 12.95 38.22
CA PRO A 9 -22.32 13.80 38.21
C PRO A 9 -21.19 13.35 37.28
N TYR A 10 -21.18 12.07 36.88
CA TYR A 10 -20.26 11.45 35.91
C TYR A 10 -20.98 10.27 35.24
N PRO A 11 -20.64 9.91 33.99
CA PRO A 11 -20.94 8.58 33.47
C PRO A 11 -20.37 7.53 34.45
N GLY A 12 -21.22 6.70 35.04
CA GLY A 12 -20.81 5.61 35.95
C GLY A 12 -21.41 5.62 37.36
N LEU A 13 -21.88 6.77 37.88
CA LEU A 13 -22.60 6.83 39.18
C LEU A 13 -24.13 6.65 39.07
N GLY A 14 -24.54 6.09 37.94
CA GLY A 14 -25.77 6.41 37.24
C GLY A 14 -25.48 6.42 35.74
N ILE A 15 -25.97 5.45 34.97
CA ILE A 15 -25.98 5.49 33.49
C ILE A 15 -27.42 5.21 33.05
N GLY A 16 -27.86 5.72 31.89
CA GLY A 16 -29.17 5.38 31.29
C GLY A 16 -30.38 6.17 31.81
N TYR A 17 -30.29 6.86 32.95
CA TYR A 17 -31.48 7.55 33.49
C TYR A 17 -31.95 8.72 32.61
N GLY A 18 -33.17 8.61 32.10
CA GLY A 18 -33.85 9.70 31.39
C GLY A 18 -33.45 9.89 29.93
N ASP A 19 -32.75 8.91 29.34
CA ASP A 19 -32.39 8.90 27.91
C ASP A 19 -33.48 8.30 27.00
N GLY A 20 -34.57 7.80 27.59
CA GLY A 20 -35.71 7.23 26.87
C GLY A 20 -35.52 5.78 26.41
N ILE A 21 -34.38 5.15 26.73
CA ILE A 21 -34.10 3.74 26.45
C ILE A 21 -34.52 2.93 27.66
N ILE A 22 -35.49 2.04 27.49
CA ILE A 22 -36.00 1.19 28.56
C ILE A 22 -34.92 0.17 28.99
N ASP A 23 -34.72 0.03 30.30
CA ASP A 23 -33.89 -1.00 30.97
C ASP A 23 -32.36 -0.88 30.79
N ASN A 24 -31.84 0.30 30.43
CA ASN A 24 -30.39 0.55 30.40
C ASN A 24 -29.87 1.30 31.65
N GLU A 25 -30.74 1.58 32.62
CA GLU A 25 -30.42 2.34 33.82
C GLU A 25 -29.54 1.56 34.80
N ARG A 26 -28.37 2.11 35.14
CA ARG A 26 -27.43 1.51 36.11
C ARG A 26 -27.22 2.44 37.29
N TYR A 27 -27.63 2.04 38.49
CA TYR A 27 -27.48 2.85 39.70
C TYR A 27 -26.17 2.55 40.45
N GLY A 28 -25.32 3.56 40.64
CA GLY A 28 -24.05 3.42 41.36
C GLY A 28 -24.17 3.54 42.89
N MET A 29 -23.04 3.39 43.60
CA MET A 29 -22.96 3.59 45.06
C MET A 29 -23.29 5.04 45.44
N LYS A 30 -24.24 5.24 46.38
CA LYS A 30 -24.67 6.58 46.84
C LYS A 30 -24.22 6.91 48.26
N LYS A 31 -23.96 5.91 49.10
CA LYS A 31 -23.41 6.11 50.45
C LYS A 31 -22.25 5.16 50.69
N PHE A 32 -21.20 5.66 51.32
CA PHE A 32 -20.10 4.87 51.85
C PHE A 32 -19.93 5.22 53.33
N VAL A 33 -20.11 4.21 54.18
CA VAL A 33 -20.09 4.33 55.63
C VAL A 33 -19.04 3.40 56.19
N TYR A 34 -18.32 3.85 57.22
CA TYR A 34 -17.53 2.96 58.06
C TYR A 34 -18.07 2.93 59.49
N TYR A 35 -17.78 1.84 60.20
CA TYR A 35 -17.97 1.68 61.64
C TYR A 35 -16.92 0.74 62.19
N ASN A 36 -16.69 0.80 63.49
CA ASN A 36 -15.68 0.05 64.19
C ASN A 36 -16.26 -1.18 64.89
N GLY A 37 -15.48 -2.26 64.92
CA GLY A 37 -15.79 -3.46 65.70
C GLY A 37 -15.88 -3.17 67.21
N SER A 38 -15.20 -2.12 67.68
CA SER A 38 -15.35 -1.53 69.01
C SER A 38 -15.40 -0.02 68.88
N ALA A 39 -16.39 0.64 69.51
CA ALA A 39 -16.60 2.08 69.35
C ALA A 39 -15.33 2.87 69.73
N ALA A 40 -14.76 3.61 68.78
CA ALA A 40 -13.65 4.52 69.04
C ALA A 40 -14.18 5.94 69.35
N PHE A 41 -15.35 6.28 68.81
CA PHE A 41 -16.02 7.56 68.99
C PHE A 41 -17.53 7.39 69.21
N ASN A 42 -18.22 8.46 69.60
CA ASN A 42 -19.65 8.39 69.82
C ASN A 42 -20.41 8.19 68.48
N GLY A 43 -20.99 7.02 68.28
CA GLY A 43 -21.82 6.70 67.11
C GLY A 43 -21.16 5.82 66.05
N ASP A 44 -19.89 5.44 66.21
CA ASP A 44 -19.13 4.61 65.25
C ASP A 44 -19.00 3.13 65.64
N GLY A 45 -19.57 2.69 66.77
CA GLY A 45 -19.46 1.30 67.22
C GLY A 45 -20.39 0.31 66.50
N PRO A 46 -20.34 -0.99 66.82
CA PRO A 46 -21.19 -1.99 66.18
C PRO A 46 -22.69 -1.69 66.42
N PRO A 47 -23.57 -1.99 65.45
CA PRO A 47 -25.00 -1.75 65.60
C PRO A 47 -25.61 -2.68 66.67
N SER A 48 -26.44 -2.11 67.53
CA SER A 48 -27.09 -2.80 68.66
C SER A 48 -28.59 -3.00 68.48
N SER A 49 -29.19 -2.35 67.48
CA SER A 49 -30.61 -2.43 67.16
C SER A 49 -30.85 -2.47 65.64
N ALA A 50 -32.05 -2.85 65.21
CA ALA A 50 -32.46 -2.76 63.79
C ALA A 50 -32.41 -1.31 63.28
N LEU A 51 -32.69 -0.33 64.14
CA LEU A 51 -32.59 1.08 63.82
C LEU A 51 -31.15 1.50 63.54
N ASP A 52 -30.18 0.97 64.29
CA ASP A 52 -28.76 1.25 64.08
C ASP A 52 -28.29 0.72 62.72
N HIS A 53 -28.67 -0.52 62.37
CA HIS A 53 -28.38 -1.11 61.05
C HIS A 53 -28.99 -0.26 59.94
N TYR A 54 -30.26 0.13 60.08
CA TYR A 54 -30.94 0.96 59.09
C TYR A 54 -30.36 2.38 58.99
N ASN A 55 -29.80 2.92 60.06
CA ASN A 55 -29.09 4.20 60.03
C ASN A 55 -27.79 4.08 59.24
N TYR A 56 -26.97 3.05 59.50
CA TYR A 56 -25.75 2.85 58.72
C TYR A 56 -26.04 2.60 57.23
N LEU A 57 -27.06 1.80 56.90
CA LEU A 57 -27.49 1.60 55.50
C LEU A 57 -27.89 2.91 54.80
N ARG A 58 -28.30 3.94 55.54
CA ARG A 58 -28.71 5.25 55.01
C ARG A 58 -27.61 6.32 55.05
N GLY A 59 -26.38 5.99 55.42
CA GLY A 59 -25.33 7.01 55.58
C GLY A 59 -25.46 7.82 56.87
N ARG A 60 -25.92 7.21 57.96
CA ARG A 60 -26.13 7.88 59.25
C ARG A 60 -25.49 7.11 60.39
N TRP A 61 -24.95 7.84 61.35
CA TRP A 61 -24.36 7.29 62.56
C TRP A 61 -25.41 6.70 63.50
N LYS A 62 -25.05 5.74 64.36
CA LYS A 62 -26.01 5.13 65.29
C LYS A 62 -26.42 6.01 66.46
N ASN A 63 -25.68 7.11 66.73
CA ASN A 63 -25.96 8.07 67.80
C ASN A 63 -27.18 8.96 67.44
N GLY A 64 -28.38 8.37 67.45
CA GLY A 64 -29.62 9.07 67.13
C GLY A 64 -29.81 9.36 65.64
N GLY A 65 -29.04 8.72 64.75
CA GLY A 65 -29.16 8.93 63.31
C GLY A 65 -28.46 10.21 62.83
N ALA A 66 -27.42 10.67 63.52
CA ALA A 66 -26.65 11.84 63.11
C ALA A 66 -26.10 11.67 61.69
N GLN A 67 -26.16 12.74 60.89
CA GLN A 67 -25.66 12.71 59.51
C GLN A 67 -24.14 12.76 59.48
N MET A 68 -23.57 12.14 58.45
CA MET A 68 -22.13 12.19 58.19
C MET A 68 -21.74 13.56 57.66
N VAL A 69 -20.58 14.03 58.07
CA VAL A 69 -20.03 15.33 57.69
C VAL A 69 -18.60 15.18 57.17
N TRP A 70 -18.14 16.14 56.38
CA TRP A 70 -16.77 16.18 55.87
C TRP A 70 -15.80 16.64 56.94
N GLY A 71 -14.64 15.97 57.02
CA GLY A 71 -13.53 16.28 57.93
C GLY A 71 -13.47 15.39 59.18
N GLY A 72 -12.26 15.26 59.74
CA GLY A 72 -12.02 14.45 60.93
C GLY A 72 -12.44 12.99 60.71
N ASN A 73 -13.18 12.43 61.66
CA ASN A 73 -13.71 11.07 61.60
C ASN A 73 -15.08 10.95 60.90
N GLY A 74 -15.61 12.04 60.34
CA GLY A 74 -16.88 12.07 59.62
C GLY A 74 -18.14 12.27 60.47
N ASN A 75 -17.98 12.52 61.79
CA ASN A 75 -19.09 12.74 62.72
C ASN A 75 -18.99 14.15 63.32
N SER A 76 -20.03 14.97 63.20
CA SER A 76 -20.02 16.38 63.62
C SER A 76 -19.77 16.56 65.10
N SER A 77 -20.21 15.62 65.94
CA SER A 77 -20.03 15.68 67.40
C SER A 77 -18.57 15.52 67.84
N SER A 78 -17.72 14.93 67.00
CA SER A 78 -16.28 14.71 67.28
C SER A 78 -15.36 15.53 66.38
N SER A 79 -15.73 15.76 65.13
CA SER A 79 -14.91 16.49 64.14
C SER A 79 -15.20 17.99 64.07
N GLY A 80 -16.37 18.44 64.55
CA GLY A 80 -16.86 19.80 64.32
C GLY A 80 -17.27 20.09 62.87
N GLY A 81 -17.27 19.09 61.98
CA GLY A 81 -17.65 19.25 60.58
C GLY A 81 -19.11 19.70 60.40
N THR A 82 -19.34 20.59 59.42
CA THR A 82 -20.65 21.18 59.14
C THR A 82 -21.18 20.87 57.73
N VAL A 83 -20.29 20.48 56.81
CA VAL A 83 -20.67 20.09 55.44
C VAL A 83 -21.07 18.63 55.43
N LEU A 84 -22.28 18.30 54.98
CA LEU A 84 -22.73 16.92 54.90
C LEU A 84 -21.92 16.13 53.86
N ALA A 85 -21.55 14.90 54.18
CA ALA A 85 -20.81 14.00 53.29
C ALA A 85 -21.54 12.66 53.14
N ASP A 86 -21.69 12.22 51.90
CA ASP A 86 -22.35 10.97 51.51
C ASP A 86 -21.34 9.81 51.37
N LEU A 87 -20.09 10.13 51.01
CA LEU A 87 -18.96 9.20 50.95
C LEU A 87 -17.87 9.70 51.90
N ILE A 88 -17.42 8.86 52.82
CA ILE A 88 -16.38 9.22 53.80
C ILE A 88 -15.00 8.82 53.26
N PHE A 89 -13.99 9.67 53.51
CA PHE A 89 -12.58 9.46 53.17
C PHE A 89 -12.24 9.28 51.68
N PRO A 90 -12.81 10.08 50.74
CA PRO A 90 -12.48 9.95 49.33
C PRO A 90 -11.03 10.37 48.97
N GLY A 91 -10.31 11.05 49.88
CA GLY A 91 -8.99 11.56 49.58
C GLY A 91 -9.00 12.51 48.38
N ASN A 92 -8.14 12.25 47.40
CA ASN A 92 -8.05 13.01 46.15
C ASN A 92 -8.84 12.40 44.98
N SER A 93 -9.58 11.30 45.19
CA SER A 93 -10.41 10.69 44.13
C SER A 93 -11.76 11.40 43.92
N ASP A 94 -12.06 12.43 44.73
CA ASP A 94 -13.27 13.27 44.60
C ASP A 94 -12.90 14.75 44.35
N PRO A 95 -12.28 15.09 43.20
CA PRO A 95 -11.82 16.45 42.92
C PRO A 95 -12.96 17.46 42.73
N LEU A 96 -14.18 16.98 42.50
CA LEU A 96 -15.38 17.81 42.27
C LEU A 96 -16.31 17.88 43.48
N PHE A 97 -15.88 17.35 44.64
CA PHE A 97 -16.66 17.35 45.89
C PHE A 97 -18.04 16.68 45.76
N TRP A 98 -18.13 15.59 45.00
CA TRP A 98 -19.37 14.82 44.86
C TRP A 98 -19.91 14.33 46.20
N SER A 99 -19.03 13.91 47.10
CA SER A 99 -19.41 13.43 48.43
C SER A 99 -20.24 14.47 49.18
N THR A 100 -20.03 15.75 48.91
CA THR A 100 -20.76 16.88 49.52
C THR A 100 -21.75 17.53 48.55
N LYS A 101 -22.07 16.87 47.44
CA LYS A 101 -22.97 17.33 46.36
C LYS A 101 -22.48 18.61 45.66
N GLY A 102 -21.16 18.74 45.53
CA GLY A 102 -20.47 19.86 44.89
C GLY A 102 -20.22 21.05 45.80
N VAL A 103 -20.38 20.88 47.12
CA VAL A 103 -20.07 21.93 48.11
C VAL A 103 -18.60 21.80 48.49
N ASN A 104 -17.78 22.79 48.13
CA ASN A 104 -16.37 22.81 48.51
C ASN A 104 -16.21 22.60 50.03
N ALA A 105 -15.34 21.68 50.40
CA ALA A 105 -15.06 21.33 51.78
C ALA A 105 -13.55 21.31 52.05
N SER A 106 -13.18 21.54 53.32
CA SER A 106 -11.79 21.53 53.77
C SER A 106 -11.62 20.47 54.86
N PRO A 107 -10.54 19.66 54.84
CA PRO A 107 -9.44 19.67 53.87
C PRO A 107 -9.85 19.11 52.49
N SER A 108 -9.15 19.50 51.42
CA SER A 108 -9.45 19.04 50.04
C SER A 108 -9.04 17.59 49.78
N ASN A 109 -8.06 17.05 50.52
CA ASN A 109 -7.64 15.65 50.47
C ASN A 109 -8.02 14.95 51.78
N TRP A 110 -9.32 14.81 52.03
CA TRP A 110 -9.83 14.18 53.25
C TRP A 110 -9.75 12.65 53.16
N SER A 111 -8.74 12.07 53.81
CA SER A 111 -8.52 10.63 53.87
C SER A 111 -8.26 10.20 55.31
N GLU A 112 -8.52 8.92 55.59
CA GLU A 112 -8.23 8.36 56.92
C GLU A 112 -6.74 8.43 57.28
N PHE A 113 -5.87 8.31 56.27
CA PHE A 113 -4.41 8.43 56.42
C PHE A 113 -4.00 9.83 56.92
N ASN A 114 -4.58 10.88 56.33
CA ASN A 114 -4.26 12.27 56.68
C ASN A 114 -4.84 12.69 58.04
N GLU A 115 -6.01 12.16 58.40
CA GLU A 115 -6.70 12.51 59.65
C GLU A 115 -6.12 11.81 60.88
N GLY A 116 -5.35 10.72 60.70
CA GLY A 116 -4.70 10.02 61.80
C GLY A 116 -5.69 9.36 62.77
N ASN A 117 -6.84 8.90 62.27
CA ASN A 117 -7.85 8.25 63.11
C ASN A 117 -7.28 6.99 63.80
N PRO A 118 -7.71 6.65 65.04
CA PRO A 118 -7.17 5.52 65.79
C PRO A 118 -7.28 4.19 65.03
N VAL A 119 -6.21 3.40 65.05
CA VAL A 119 -6.18 2.05 64.44
C VAL A 119 -7.19 1.12 65.09
N GLY A 120 -7.81 0.21 64.31
CA GLY A 120 -8.78 -0.74 64.84
C GLY A 120 -9.46 -1.60 63.76
N ASP A 121 -10.39 -2.46 64.17
CA ASP A 121 -11.25 -3.26 63.27
C ASP A 121 -12.22 -2.34 62.52
N ARG A 122 -11.91 -2.00 61.27
CA ARG A 122 -12.74 -1.19 60.38
C ARG A 122 -13.69 -2.08 59.59
N ARG A 123 -14.97 -1.73 59.63
CA ARG A 123 -16.04 -2.33 58.83
C ARG A 123 -16.67 -1.24 57.99
N PHE A 124 -17.14 -1.58 56.81
CA PHE A 124 -17.76 -0.62 55.91
C PHE A 124 -19.03 -1.17 55.28
N LEU A 125 -19.87 -0.25 54.83
CA LEU A 125 -21.12 -0.50 54.15
C LEU A 125 -21.18 0.40 52.91
N GLN A 126 -21.50 -0.23 51.79
CA GLN A 126 -21.77 0.43 50.52
C GLN A 126 -23.27 0.34 50.28
N SER A 127 -23.92 1.49 50.06
CA SER A 127 -25.37 1.52 49.81
C SER A 127 -25.67 2.19 48.48
N ALA A 128 -26.53 1.54 47.69
CA ALA A 128 -27.17 2.11 46.51
C ALA A 128 -28.66 2.33 46.83
N GLY A 129 -29.15 3.57 46.70
CA GLY A 129 -30.54 3.92 46.98
C GLY A 129 -30.74 5.38 47.42
N PRO A 130 -31.99 5.78 47.73
CA PRO A 130 -33.20 4.96 47.66
C PRO A 130 -33.71 4.83 46.22
N PHE A 131 -34.25 3.67 45.87
CA PHE A 131 -35.06 3.44 44.67
C PHE A 131 -36.26 2.55 45.07
N THR A 132 -37.34 2.63 44.29
CA THR A 132 -38.55 1.83 44.53
C THR A 132 -38.49 0.58 43.66
N LEU A 133 -38.58 -0.61 44.28
CA LEU A 133 -38.79 -1.86 43.56
C LEU A 133 -40.30 -2.12 43.48
N GLU A 134 -40.85 -2.05 42.27
CA GLU A 134 -42.27 -2.35 42.04
C GLU A 134 -42.51 -3.88 42.09
N PRO A 135 -43.73 -4.33 42.42
CA PRO A 135 -44.06 -5.75 42.39
C PRO A 135 -43.77 -6.38 41.01
N GLY A 136 -42.83 -7.32 40.97
CA GLY A 136 -42.41 -8.00 39.73
C GLY A 136 -41.15 -7.42 39.06
N ALA A 137 -40.61 -6.30 39.53
CA ALA A 137 -39.34 -5.76 39.05
C ALA A 137 -38.16 -6.67 39.40
N VAL A 138 -37.25 -6.87 38.45
CA VAL A 138 -35.98 -7.61 38.62
C VAL A 138 -34.85 -6.59 38.68
N ASN A 139 -33.89 -6.81 39.58
CA ASN A 139 -32.71 -5.95 39.71
C ASN A 139 -31.46 -6.81 39.79
N ASP A 140 -30.47 -6.51 38.95
CA ASP A 140 -29.19 -7.22 38.89
C ASP A 140 -28.13 -6.45 39.69
N LEU A 141 -27.57 -7.10 40.71
CA LEU A 141 -26.49 -6.54 41.51
C LEU A 141 -25.15 -7.07 41.02
N THR A 142 -24.34 -6.20 40.40
CA THR A 142 -22.94 -6.51 40.05
C THR A 142 -22.01 -5.91 41.11
N VAL A 143 -21.14 -6.73 41.70
CA VAL A 143 -20.16 -6.29 42.71
C VAL A 143 -18.75 -6.54 42.19
N GLY A 144 -17.97 -5.47 42.06
CA GLY A 144 -16.54 -5.53 41.77
C GLY A 144 -15.73 -5.55 43.06
N VAL A 145 -14.83 -6.52 43.22
CA VAL A 145 -13.87 -6.55 44.32
C VAL A 145 -12.47 -6.40 43.73
N VAL A 146 -11.91 -5.21 43.87
CA VAL A 146 -10.58 -4.90 43.36
C VAL A 146 -9.57 -5.09 44.49
N TRP A 147 -8.46 -5.74 44.18
CA TRP A 147 -7.34 -5.91 45.10
C TRP A 147 -6.04 -5.53 44.40
N ALA A 148 -5.22 -4.73 45.07
CA ALA A 148 -3.90 -4.36 44.60
C ALA A 148 -2.96 -4.21 45.80
N ARG A 149 -1.68 -4.51 45.59
CA ARG A 149 -0.64 -4.42 46.62
C ARG A 149 0.61 -3.80 46.03
N ALA A 150 1.17 -2.80 46.70
CA ALA A 150 2.49 -2.28 46.37
C ALA A 150 3.58 -3.23 46.89
N ILE A 151 4.64 -3.40 46.11
CA ILE A 151 5.80 -4.25 46.43
C ILE A 151 6.72 -3.54 47.45
N SER A 152 6.74 -2.21 47.43
CA SER A 152 7.49 -1.35 48.34
C SER A 152 6.72 -0.06 48.65
N GLY A 153 7.01 0.58 49.78
CA GLY A 153 6.39 1.84 50.20
C GLY A 153 5.60 1.71 51.50
N ASP A 154 4.86 2.75 51.85
CA ASP A 154 3.95 2.74 52.98
C ASP A 154 2.58 2.12 52.62
N ASN A 155 1.64 2.12 53.57
CA ASN A 155 0.30 1.59 53.33
C ASN A 155 -0.45 2.37 52.23
N TRP A 156 -0.11 3.64 51.98
CA TRP A 156 -0.74 4.48 50.96
C TRP A 156 -0.32 4.06 49.54
N ALA A 157 0.91 3.57 49.34
CA ALA A 157 1.39 3.08 48.05
C ALA A 157 0.47 1.98 47.45
N SER A 158 -0.13 1.12 48.29
CA SER A 158 -1.08 0.10 47.83
C SER A 158 -2.42 0.71 47.38
N VAL A 159 -2.83 1.84 47.97
CA VAL A 159 -4.05 2.57 47.57
C VAL A 159 -3.88 3.20 46.20
N GLU A 160 -2.71 3.76 45.88
CA GLU A 160 -2.45 4.29 44.52
C GLU A 160 -2.46 3.19 43.45
N LYS A 161 -1.94 2.00 43.76
CA LYS A 161 -2.07 0.83 42.86
C LYS A 161 -3.52 0.37 42.74
N LEU A 162 -4.31 0.46 43.81
CA LEU A 162 -5.72 0.08 43.81
C LEU A 162 -6.55 0.97 42.90
N LYS A 163 -6.29 2.29 42.86
CA LYS A 163 -6.97 3.22 41.94
C LYS A 163 -6.77 2.83 40.48
N VAL A 164 -5.53 2.53 40.07
CA VAL A 164 -5.24 2.09 38.70
C VAL A 164 -5.95 0.77 38.34
N ALA A 165 -6.06 -0.15 39.30
CA ALA A 165 -6.77 -1.40 39.09
C ALA A 165 -8.30 -1.19 39.03
N ASP A 166 -8.84 -0.26 39.82
CA ASP A 166 -10.24 0.12 39.85
C ASP A 166 -10.66 0.78 38.53
N ASP A 167 -9.86 1.72 38.01
CA ASP A 167 -10.08 2.35 36.70
C ASP A 167 -10.17 1.31 35.57
N LYS A 168 -9.30 0.29 35.59
CA LYS A 168 -9.33 -0.82 34.63
C LYS A 168 -10.59 -1.67 34.75
N ALA A 169 -11.00 -1.98 35.98
CA ALA A 169 -12.20 -2.76 36.25
C ALA A 169 -13.47 -1.98 35.83
N GLN A 170 -13.51 -0.68 36.09
CA GLN A 170 -14.59 0.21 35.66
C GLN A 170 -14.67 0.29 34.14
N ALA A 171 -13.54 0.48 33.44
CA ALA A 171 -13.51 0.49 31.98
C ALA A 171 -13.99 -0.83 31.36
N LEU A 172 -13.66 -1.98 31.98
CA LEU A 172 -14.20 -3.28 31.60
C LEU A 172 -15.72 -3.35 31.81
N PHE A 173 -16.22 -2.91 32.97
CA PHE A 173 -17.64 -2.92 33.29
C PHE A 173 -18.45 -2.04 32.33
N ASP A 174 -17.95 -0.84 32.03
CA ASP A 174 -18.57 0.09 31.10
C ASP A 174 -18.57 -0.47 29.68
N ASN A 175 -17.53 -1.23 29.30
CA ASN A 175 -17.47 -1.94 28.01
C ASN A 175 -18.15 -3.33 28.03
N CYS A 176 -19.00 -3.61 29.02
CA CYS A 176 -19.71 -4.89 29.16
C CYS A 176 -18.77 -6.12 29.12
N PHE A 177 -17.58 -5.98 29.71
CA PHE A 177 -16.52 -6.99 29.79
C PHE A 177 -15.96 -7.47 28.44
N LYS A 178 -16.20 -6.71 27.36
CA LYS A 178 -15.59 -6.98 26.06
C LYS A 178 -14.14 -6.48 26.04
N ILE A 179 -13.23 -7.28 25.51
CA ILE A 179 -11.83 -6.89 25.27
C ILE A 179 -11.71 -6.52 23.79
N THR A 180 -10.88 -5.53 23.45
CA THR A 180 -10.60 -5.21 22.05
C THR A 180 -9.94 -6.40 21.37
N GLU A 181 -10.57 -6.85 20.30
CA GLU A 181 -10.07 -7.93 19.45
C GLU A 181 -9.39 -7.31 18.22
N GLY A 182 -8.29 -7.92 17.78
CA GLY A 182 -7.65 -7.58 16.51
C GLY A 182 -8.52 -7.96 15.30
N PRO A 183 -8.05 -7.67 14.08
CA PRO A 183 -8.73 -8.11 12.87
C PRO A 183 -8.77 -9.64 12.82
N ASP A 184 -9.87 -10.21 12.34
CA ASP A 184 -10.00 -11.64 12.10
C ASP A 184 -8.97 -12.05 11.04
N ALA A 185 -8.29 -13.18 11.28
CA ALA A 185 -7.29 -13.69 10.35
C ALA A 185 -7.93 -14.11 9.02
N PRO A 186 -7.23 -13.90 7.88
CA PRO A 186 -7.74 -14.26 6.57
C PRO A 186 -7.87 -15.78 6.42
N ALA A 187 -8.82 -16.21 5.58
CA ALA A 187 -8.88 -17.59 5.12
C ALA A 187 -7.78 -17.85 4.10
N ILE A 188 -7.09 -18.98 4.25
CA ILE A 188 -6.01 -19.41 3.36
C ILE A 188 -6.50 -20.53 2.45
N THR A 189 -6.22 -20.41 1.17
CA THR A 189 -6.31 -21.49 0.19
C THR A 189 -5.02 -21.58 -0.62
N PHE A 190 -4.81 -22.70 -1.31
CA PHE A 190 -3.59 -22.94 -2.07
C PHE A 190 -3.87 -23.44 -3.48
N GLN A 191 -2.95 -23.12 -4.39
CA GLN A 191 -2.71 -23.89 -5.60
C GLN A 191 -1.33 -24.56 -5.49
N GLU A 192 -1.30 -25.86 -5.70
CA GLU A 192 -0.09 -26.68 -5.62
C GLU A 192 0.47 -26.90 -7.04
N LEU A 193 1.77 -26.70 -7.22
CA LEU A 193 2.49 -26.79 -8.50
C LEU A 193 3.85 -27.49 -8.30
N ASP A 194 4.60 -27.70 -9.39
CA ASP A 194 5.90 -28.38 -9.35
C ASP A 194 6.92 -27.55 -8.57
N LYS A 195 7.25 -28.00 -7.35
CA LYS A 195 8.13 -27.33 -6.37
C LYS A 195 7.69 -25.91 -6.06
N GLU A 196 6.38 -25.69 -6.08
CA GLU A 196 5.81 -24.37 -5.97
C GLU A 196 4.44 -24.44 -5.29
N ILE A 197 4.16 -23.46 -4.43
CA ILE A 197 2.86 -23.26 -3.80
C ILE A 197 2.46 -21.81 -4.05
N ILE A 198 1.22 -21.60 -4.50
CA ILE A 198 0.59 -20.29 -4.54
C ILE A 198 -0.43 -20.23 -3.41
N LEU A 199 -0.32 -19.24 -2.54
CA LEU A 199 -1.19 -19.03 -1.39
C LEU A 199 -2.12 -17.85 -1.66
N TYR A 200 -3.41 -18.02 -1.42
CA TYR A 200 -4.43 -16.97 -1.54
C TYR A 200 -5.01 -16.60 -0.18
N LEU A 201 -5.13 -15.30 0.07
CA LEU A 201 -5.81 -14.72 1.22
C LEU A 201 -7.20 -14.24 0.82
N THR A 202 -8.22 -14.61 1.61
CA THR A 202 -9.59 -14.10 1.42
C THR A 202 -10.22 -13.78 2.77
N ASN A 203 -10.96 -12.68 2.85
CA ASN A 203 -11.76 -12.37 4.04
C ASN A 203 -13.22 -12.73 3.77
N PRO A 204 -13.79 -13.73 4.46
CA PRO A 204 -15.21 -14.04 4.32
C PRO A 204 -16.10 -12.88 4.81
N LYS A 205 -17.32 -12.75 4.27
CA LYS A 205 -18.29 -11.71 4.67
C LYS A 205 -18.62 -11.66 6.17
N VAL A 206 -18.39 -12.77 6.89
CA VAL A 206 -18.61 -12.86 8.35
C VAL A 206 -17.41 -12.39 9.17
N SER A 207 -16.29 -12.06 8.52
CA SER A 207 -15.07 -11.52 9.12
C SER A 207 -15.29 -10.07 9.57
N ASN A 208 -14.76 -9.68 10.74
CA ASN A 208 -14.69 -8.27 11.12
C ASN A 208 -13.68 -7.46 10.27
N ASN A 209 -12.94 -8.13 9.39
CA ASN A 209 -11.98 -7.60 8.45
C ASN A 209 -12.39 -7.87 6.98
N PHE A 210 -13.69 -8.06 6.72
CA PHE A 210 -14.21 -8.18 5.36
C PHE A 210 -13.82 -6.94 4.54
N ASN A 211 -13.25 -7.13 3.33
CA ASN A 211 -12.70 -6.05 2.50
C ASN A 211 -11.78 -5.09 3.26
N GLU A 212 -10.91 -5.62 4.14
CA GLU A 212 -9.94 -4.84 4.90
C GLU A 212 -10.59 -3.74 5.78
N SER A 213 -11.89 -3.85 6.07
CA SER A 213 -12.66 -2.78 6.72
C SER A 213 -12.54 -2.77 8.25
N TYR A 214 -11.54 -3.45 8.82
CA TYR A 214 -11.42 -3.56 10.28
C TYR A 214 -11.20 -2.17 10.91
N ASN A 215 -12.06 -1.85 11.87
CA ASN A 215 -12.04 -0.61 12.62
C ASN A 215 -12.67 -0.85 14.00
N GLN A 216 -11.84 -1.02 15.04
CA GLN A 216 -12.31 -1.38 16.39
C GLN A 216 -11.78 -0.44 17.46
N LYS A 217 -12.68 0.00 18.33
CA LYS A 217 -12.36 0.86 19.47
C LYS A 217 -11.67 0.09 20.58
N ASN A 218 -10.61 0.67 21.14
CA ASN A 218 -9.99 0.23 22.38
C ASN A 218 -10.38 1.13 23.56
N PRO A 219 -11.26 0.67 24.48
CA PRO A 219 -11.71 1.48 25.60
C PRO A 219 -10.62 1.73 26.65
N PHE A 220 -9.52 0.96 26.64
CA PHE A 220 -8.41 1.12 27.57
C PHE A 220 -7.41 2.18 27.14
N ILE A 221 -7.55 2.75 25.94
CA ILE A 221 -6.77 3.91 25.51
C ILE A 221 -7.32 5.14 26.24
N ALA A 222 -6.53 5.66 27.17
CA ALA A 222 -6.84 6.88 27.90
C ALA A 222 -6.26 8.09 27.16
N ILE A 223 -7.14 8.96 26.67
CA ILE A 223 -6.76 10.19 25.97
C ILE A 223 -6.88 11.38 26.95
N PRO A 224 -5.81 12.17 27.16
CA PRO A 224 -5.88 13.36 28.01
C PRO A 224 -6.80 14.44 27.42
N ASP A 225 -7.25 15.39 28.24
CA ASP A 225 -8.07 16.53 27.78
C ASP A 225 -7.32 17.40 26.77
N THR A 226 -5.99 17.46 26.88
CA THR A 226 -5.12 18.15 25.93
C THR A 226 -4.05 17.18 25.48
N LEU A 227 -3.95 16.96 24.17
CA LEU A 227 -2.95 16.12 23.53
C LEU A 227 -2.19 17.00 22.52
N ASP A 228 -0.87 17.12 22.71
CA ASP A 228 0.03 17.89 21.84
C ASP A 228 -0.48 19.30 21.47
N GLY A 229 -1.07 19.99 22.47
CA GLY A 229 -1.60 21.35 22.32
C GLY A 229 -3.03 21.45 21.79
N VAL A 230 -3.65 20.33 21.41
CA VAL A 230 -5.05 20.26 20.95
C VAL A 230 -5.96 19.86 22.11
N TYR A 231 -7.00 20.65 22.37
CA TYR A 231 -7.98 20.39 23.43
C TYR A 231 -9.16 19.53 22.92
N TYR A 232 -9.46 18.44 23.63
CA TYR A 232 -10.55 17.51 23.34
C TYR A 232 -11.63 17.65 24.42
N PRO A 233 -12.71 18.42 24.16
CA PRO A 233 -13.64 18.88 25.19
C PRO A 233 -14.60 17.82 25.72
N ASN A 234 -14.74 16.68 25.04
CA ASN A 234 -15.69 15.63 25.38
C ASN A 234 -15.20 14.25 24.93
N ASP A 235 -15.84 13.20 25.47
CA ASP A 235 -15.46 11.81 25.19
C ASP A 235 -15.67 11.42 23.72
N ALA A 236 -16.65 12.01 23.03
CA ALA A 236 -16.88 11.75 21.61
C ALA A 236 -15.69 12.19 20.74
N ALA A 237 -15.08 13.34 21.06
CA ALA A 237 -13.88 13.82 20.38
C ALA A 237 -12.67 12.92 20.67
N LYS A 238 -12.48 12.52 21.93
CA LYS A 238 -11.39 11.62 22.35
C LYS A 238 -11.52 10.22 21.76
N ASP A 239 -12.74 9.73 21.60
CA ASP A 239 -13.00 8.38 21.10
C ASP A 239 -12.49 8.18 19.68
N THR A 240 -12.43 9.22 18.86
CA THR A 240 -11.89 9.15 17.48
C THR A 240 -10.44 8.67 17.42
N LEU A 241 -9.66 8.86 18.48
CA LEU A 241 -8.25 8.47 18.58
C LEU A 241 -8.05 7.05 19.13
N LYS A 242 -9.12 6.39 19.57
CA LYS A 242 -9.03 5.09 20.25
C LYS A 242 -9.22 3.88 19.33
N PHE A 243 -9.25 4.08 18.01
CA PHE A 243 -9.57 3.03 17.05
C PHE A 243 -8.32 2.42 16.40
N TYR A 244 -8.20 1.10 16.49
CA TYR A 244 -7.30 0.34 15.61
C TYR A 244 -7.98 0.13 14.27
N LYS A 245 -7.27 0.46 13.20
CA LYS A 245 -7.70 0.24 11.82
C LYS A 245 -6.86 -0.85 11.19
N PHE A 246 -7.37 -1.53 10.17
CA PHE A 246 -6.60 -2.50 9.41
C PHE A 246 -5.31 -1.87 8.89
N GLN A 247 -4.19 -2.60 8.97
CA GLN A 247 -2.90 -2.15 8.45
C GLN A 247 -2.26 -3.14 7.49
N GLY A 248 -2.38 -4.45 7.71
CA GLY A 248 -1.73 -5.43 6.83
C GLY A 248 -1.89 -6.89 7.23
N TYR A 249 -1.14 -7.75 6.53
CA TYR A 249 -1.08 -9.19 6.74
C TYR A 249 0.36 -9.67 6.99
N GLN A 250 0.48 -10.72 7.79
CA GLN A 250 1.73 -11.48 7.97
C GLN A 250 1.47 -12.95 7.70
N ILE A 251 2.25 -13.54 6.80
CA ILE A 251 2.19 -14.95 6.42
C ILE A 251 3.44 -15.63 6.94
N TYR A 252 3.26 -16.72 7.67
CA TYR A 252 4.32 -17.52 8.27
C TYR A 252 4.34 -18.91 7.68
N GLN A 253 5.52 -19.42 7.34
CA GLN A 253 5.74 -20.85 7.27
C GLN A 253 5.99 -21.37 8.69
N VAL A 254 5.24 -22.38 9.10
CA VAL A 254 5.38 -23.00 10.43
C VAL A 254 5.91 -24.42 10.32
N LYS A 255 6.62 -24.86 11.37
CA LYS A 255 7.36 -26.13 11.35
C LYS A 255 6.47 -27.36 11.18
N ASN A 256 5.24 -27.33 11.71
CA ASN A 256 4.26 -28.40 11.59
C ASN A 256 2.84 -27.93 11.92
N GLY A 257 1.86 -28.81 11.75
CA GLY A 257 0.44 -28.55 12.00
C GLY A 257 0.03 -28.28 13.46
N LEU A 258 0.93 -28.43 14.42
CA LEU A 258 0.66 -28.23 15.86
C LEU A 258 1.04 -26.83 16.36
N VAL A 259 1.76 -26.04 15.56
CA VAL A 259 2.18 -24.68 15.92
C VAL A 259 0.96 -23.77 16.03
N THR A 260 0.92 -22.99 17.10
CA THR A 260 -0.17 -22.05 17.43
C THR A 260 0.27 -20.59 17.26
N VAL A 261 -0.69 -19.66 17.22
CA VAL A 261 -0.41 -18.21 17.06
C VAL A 261 0.49 -17.65 18.16
N SER A 262 0.41 -18.18 19.38
CA SER A 262 1.27 -17.75 20.50
C SER A 262 2.74 -18.08 20.30
N GLU A 263 3.06 -18.98 19.37
CA GLU A 263 4.43 -19.44 19.09
C GLU A 263 5.04 -18.76 17.86
N LEU A 264 4.31 -17.85 17.20
CA LEU A 264 4.80 -17.17 15.99
C LEU A 264 6.06 -16.33 16.23
N GLY A 265 6.28 -15.87 17.46
CA GLY A 265 7.51 -15.16 17.87
C GLY A 265 8.73 -16.07 18.07
N ASN A 266 8.63 -17.39 17.87
CA ASN A 266 9.76 -18.31 18.01
C ASN A 266 10.34 -18.72 16.63
N PRO A 267 11.54 -18.24 16.26
CA PRO A 267 12.17 -18.52 14.96
C PRO A 267 12.43 -20.01 14.66
N ASN A 268 12.44 -20.86 15.69
CA ASN A 268 12.61 -22.31 15.55
C ASN A 268 11.31 -23.03 15.17
N LEU A 269 10.15 -22.38 15.33
CA LEU A 269 8.82 -22.93 15.07
C LEU A 269 8.08 -22.19 13.97
N SER A 270 8.39 -20.91 13.75
CA SER A 270 7.73 -20.02 12.79
C SER A 270 8.77 -19.15 12.07
N ARG A 271 8.59 -18.94 10.77
CA ARG A 271 9.40 -18.02 9.95
C ARG A 271 8.48 -17.19 9.08
N LEU A 272 8.67 -15.86 9.08
CA LEU A 272 7.90 -14.96 8.23
C LEU A 272 8.23 -15.26 6.76
N ALA A 273 7.21 -15.57 5.98
CA ALA A 273 7.30 -15.91 4.57
C ALA A 273 6.92 -14.73 3.67
N ALA A 274 5.96 -13.91 4.10
CA ALA A 274 5.59 -12.66 3.45
C ALA A 274 4.94 -11.70 4.45
N GLN A 275 5.06 -10.41 4.20
CA GLN A 275 4.34 -9.35 4.89
C GLN A 275 3.91 -8.32 3.84
N VAL A 276 2.71 -7.76 4.01
CA VAL A 276 2.16 -6.67 3.19
C VAL A 276 1.35 -5.74 4.07
N ASP A 277 1.34 -4.46 3.73
CA ASP A 277 0.67 -3.37 4.43
C ASP A 277 0.04 -2.37 3.44
N LEU A 278 -0.86 -1.53 3.96
CA LEU A 278 -1.32 -0.34 3.25
C LEU A 278 -0.12 0.57 2.97
N GLU A 279 -0.11 1.23 1.81
CA GLU A 279 0.85 2.29 1.47
C GLU A 279 0.38 3.60 2.11
N ASP A 280 0.76 3.80 3.38
CA ASP A 280 0.37 4.94 4.21
C ASP A 280 1.49 5.49 5.11
N GLY A 281 2.73 5.05 4.90
CA GLY A 281 3.93 5.47 5.61
C GLY A 281 4.20 4.67 6.89
N VAL A 282 3.33 3.73 7.28
CA VAL A 282 3.48 2.94 8.50
C VAL A 282 4.30 1.68 8.24
N THR A 283 5.62 1.78 8.45
CA THR A 283 6.57 0.70 8.15
C THR A 283 6.94 -0.16 9.37
N THR A 284 7.31 0.46 10.49
CA THR A 284 7.85 -0.24 11.67
C THR A 284 6.91 -0.14 12.85
N LEU A 285 6.44 -1.27 13.36
CA LEU A 285 5.56 -1.34 14.53
C LEU A 285 6.23 -2.08 15.68
N ILE A 286 6.38 -1.38 16.80
CA ILE A 286 7.00 -1.90 18.02
C ILE A 286 6.01 -1.79 19.18
N ASN A 287 5.71 -2.91 19.82
CA ASN A 287 4.95 -2.93 21.06
C ASN A 287 5.90 -2.92 22.26
N HIS A 288 5.64 -2.05 23.22
CA HIS A 288 6.39 -1.92 24.47
C HIS A 288 5.61 -2.56 25.62
N LEU A 289 5.94 -3.83 25.92
CA LEU A 289 5.28 -4.59 26.98
C LEU A 289 6.00 -4.39 28.32
N TYR A 290 5.26 -4.04 29.36
CA TYR A 290 5.82 -3.91 30.71
C TYR A 290 6.23 -5.28 31.26
N SER A 291 7.51 -5.45 31.58
CA SER A 291 7.99 -6.63 32.28
C SER A 291 7.98 -6.39 33.79
N GLU A 292 7.21 -7.19 34.53
CA GLU A 292 7.22 -7.15 36.00
C GLU A 292 8.58 -7.59 36.58
N GLU A 293 9.31 -8.46 35.88
CA GLU A 293 10.61 -8.96 36.32
C GLU A 293 11.69 -7.88 36.27
N TYR A 294 11.66 -7.06 35.22
CA TYR A 294 12.67 -6.02 34.99
C TYR A 294 12.20 -4.61 35.38
N GLU A 295 10.93 -4.47 35.77
CA GLU A 295 10.26 -3.20 36.07
C GLU A 295 10.40 -2.13 34.96
N VAL A 296 10.56 -2.57 33.70
CA VAL A 296 10.73 -1.71 32.53
C VAL A 296 9.86 -2.17 31.36
N ASN A 297 9.56 -1.26 30.44
CA ASN A 297 8.91 -1.60 29.18
C ASN A 297 9.94 -2.18 28.20
N VAL A 298 9.71 -3.41 27.75
CA VAL A 298 10.57 -4.12 26.81
C VAL A 298 9.98 -3.98 25.39
N PRO A 299 10.76 -3.54 24.39
CA PRO A 299 10.31 -3.44 23.01
C PRO A 299 10.22 -4.83 22.36
N PHE A 300 9.14 -5.06 21.61
CA PHE A 300 8.93 -6.20 20.74
C PHE A 300 8.62 -5.70 19.34
N LEU A 301 9.50 -6.02 18.38
CA LEU A 301 9.25 -5.76 16.97
C LEU A 301 8.10 -6.66 16.51
N MET A 302 6.99 -6.04 16.11
CA MET A 302 5.78 -6.75 15.66
C MET A 302 5.75 -6.85 14.14
N VAL A 303 6.09 -5.75 13.46
CA VAL A 303 6.08 -5.64 12.00
C VAL A 303 7.26 -4.78 11.58
N GLU A 304 7.94 -5.22 10.53
CA GLU A 304 8.86 -4.43 9.71
C GLU A 304 8.35 -4.63 8.28
N GLY A 305 7.70 -3.59 7.74
CA GLY A 305 6.99 -3.65 6.47
C GLY A 305 7.55 -2.73 5.40
N GLU A 306 7.23 -3.05 4.15
CA GLU A 306 7.75 -2.35 2.97
C GLU A 306 6.90 -1.15 2.52
N ASP A 307 5.67 -1.00 3.02
CA ASP A 307 4.73 0.09 2.67
C ASP A 307 4.38 0.11 1.17
N LYS A 308 4.09 -1.07 0.59
CA LYS A 308 3.90 -1.25 -0.88
C LYS A 308 2.49 -1.65 -1.30
N GLY A 309 1.51 -1.50 -0.41
CA GLY A 309 0.13 -1.86 -0.68
C GLY A 309 -0.17 -3.34 -0.48
N ILE A 310 -1.47 -3.62 -0.37
CA ILE A 310 -1.99 -4.95 -0.04
C ILE A 310 -1.97 -5.87 -1.26
N LYS A 311 -1.48 -7.09 -1.06
CA LYS A 311 -1.59 -8.21 -2.00
C LYS A 311 -2.29 -9.39 -1.33
N HIS A 312 -2.96 -10.21 -2.13
CA HIS A 312 -3.74 -11.35 -1.67
C HIS A 312 -3.26 -12.68 -2.26
N SER A 313 -2.40 -12.67 -3.29
CA SER A 313 -1.78 -13.86 -3.86
C SER A 313 -0.25 -13.89 -3.65
N PHE A 314 0.30 -15.03 -3.24
CA PHE A 314 1.72 -15.17 -2.90
C PHE A 314 2.31 -16.46 -3.45
N ARG A 315 3.43 -16.34 -4.17
CA ARG A 315 4.17 -17.49 -4.71
C ARG A 315 5.32 -17.88 -3.78
N PHE A 316 5.33 -19.12 -3.33
CA PHE A 316 6.39 -19.72 -2.52
C PHE A 316 7.09 -20.85 -3.26
N GLN A 317 8.42 -20.76 -3.35
CA GLN A 317 9.27 -21.78 -3.97
C GLN A 317 10.35 -22.32 -3.03
N ASN A 318 10.43 -21.76 -1.81
CA ASN A 318 11.46 -22.11 -0.83
C ASN A 318 10.83 -22.63 0.48
N ASP A 319 11.46 -23.66 1.05
CA ASP A 319 11.27 -24.13 2.41
C ASP A 319 12.16 -23.34 3.36
N LEU A 320 11.56 -22.45 4.12
CA LEU A 320 12.26 -21.61 5.10
C LEU A 320 12.92 -22.42 6.22
N PHE A 321 12.55 -23.68 6.48
CA PHE A 321 13.19 -24.51 7.51
C PHE A 321 14.29 -25.44 6.98
N ALA A 322 14.47 -25.52 5.66
CA ALA A 322 15.46 -26.39 5.05
C ALA A 322 16.90 -25.94 5.33
N THR A 323 17.83 -26.90 5.29
CA THR A 323 19.28 -26.64 5.33
C THR A 323 19.92 -27.20 4.05
N GLY A 324 20.73 -26.39 3.37
CA GLY A 324 21.28 -26.74 2.05
C GLY A 324 20.42 -26.24 0.89
N ASP A 325 19.84 -27.15 0.10
CA ASP A 325 18.90 -26.78 -0.96
C ASP A 325 17.56 -26.38 -0.34
N ILE A 326 17.24 -25.09 -0.46
CA ILE A 326 16.05 -24.50 0.15
C ILE A 326 14.81 -24.63 -0.73
N ARG A 327 14.89 -25.20 -1.94
CA ARG A 327 13.73 -25.32 -2.83
C ARG A 327 12.68 -26.25 -2.23
N LEU A 328 11.41 -25.96 -2.48
CA LEU A 328 10.32 -26.86 -2.14
C LEU A 328 10.53 -28.22 -2.82
N VAL A 329 10.09 -29.28 -2.13
CA VAL A 329 10.21 -30.66 -2.57
C VAL A 329 8.81 -31.21 -2.79
N ASN A 330 8.57 -31.75 -3.98
CA ASN A 330 7.26 -32.34 -4.28
C ASN A 330 6.92 -33.47 -3.33
N HIS A 331 5.62 -33.60 -3.02
CA HIS A 331 5.04 -34.61 -2.14
C HIS A 331 5.46 -34.50 -0.66
N LYS A 332 6.20 -33.43 -0.28
CA LYS A 332 6.45 -33.03 1.11
C LYS A 332 5.33 -32.10 1.59
N THR A 333 4.90 -32.26 2.84
CA THR A 333 3.86 -31.41 3.43
C THR A 333 4.49 -30.19 4.10
N TYR A 334 4.01 -29.01 3.70
CA TYR A 334 4.37 -27.72 4.26
C TYR A 334 3.18 -27.12 4.99
N TYR A 335 3.43 -26.28 6.00
CA TYR A 335 2.39 -25.67 6.81
C TYR A 335 2.55 -24.15 6.83
N TYR A 336 1.43 -23.45 6.62
CA TYR A 336 1.38 -21.99 6.62
C TYR A 336 0.30 -21.48 7.57
N MET A 337 0.51 -20.28 8.10
CA MET A 337 -0.44 -19.55 8.92
C MET A 337 -0.39 -18.08 8.50
N ALA A 338 -1.54 -17.41 8.48
CA ALA A 338 -1.62 -15.99 8.17
C ALA A 338 -2.43 -15.30 9.26
N ILE A 339 -2.00 -14.09 9.60
CA ILE A 339 -2.71 -13.19 10.50
C ILE A 339 -2.86 -11.84 9.83
N ALA A 340 -3.94 -11.14 10.19
CA ALA A 340 -4.11 -9.73 9.91
C ALA A 340 -3.71 -8.92 11.14
N TYR A 341 -3.36 -7.66 10.95
CA TYR A 341 -3.11 -6.75 12.06
C TYR A 341 -3.67 -5.37 11.81
N GLY A 342 -3.93 -4.69 12.92
CA GLY A 342 -4.37 -3.31 12.93
C GLY A 342 -3.37 -2.40 13.65
N PHE A 343 -3.45 -1.11 13.30
CA PHE A 343 -2.60 -0.05 13.78
C PHE A 343 -3.41 1.08 14.43
N ASN A 344 -2.87 1.63 15.51
CA ASN A 344 -3.32 2.87 16.13
C ASN A 344 -2.16 3.50 16.88
N GLU A 345 -1.80 4.75 16.59
CA GLU A 345 -0.82 5.50 17.38
C GLU A 345 -1.38 6.90 17.63
N TYR A 346 -2.08 7.11 18.76
CA TYR A 346 -2.60 8.44 19.08
C TYR A 346 -1.48 9.44 19.44
N LYS A 347 -0.34 8.93 19.90
CA LYS A 347 0.87 9.69 20.21
C LYS A 347 2.07 8.76 20.20
N HIS A 348 3.13 9.17 19.53
CA HIS A 348 4.35 8.36 19.43
C HIS A 348 5.03 8.18 20.80
N PHE A 349 5.40 6.94 21.12
CA PHE A 349 6.12 6.58 22.33
C PHE A 349 7.60 6.37 22.04
N ASP A 350 8.47 7.12 22.70
CA ASP A 350 9.93 6.92 22.65
C ASP A 350 10.49 6.84 24.08
N PRO A 351 11.09 5.71 24.50
CA PRO A 351 11.65 5.56 25.83
C PRO A 351 12.89 6.44 26.08
N ASN A 352 13.53 6.98 25.03
CA ASN A 352 14.74 7.81 25.13
C ASN A 352 14.43 9.31 25.13
N ASP A 353 13.21 9.72 24.78
CA ASP A 353 12.77 11.11 24.76
C ASP A 353 11.81 11.39 25.93
N PRO A 354 12.22 12.21 26.92
CA PRO A 354 11.38 12.57 28.06
C PRO A 354 10.03 13.19 27.68
N LEU A 355 9.90 13.79 26.49
CA LEU A 355 8.66 14.42 26.02
C LEU A 355 7.68 13.42 25.38
N LYS A 356 8.11 12.17 25.15
CA LYS A 356 7.34 11.12 24.46
C LYS A 356 7.03 9.90 25.34
N LEU A 357 7.32 9.96 26.64
CA LEU A 357 7.06 8.86 27.59
C LEU A 357 5.56 8.61 27.85
N ASP A 358 4.70 9.57 27.50
CA ASP A 358 3.24 9.52 27.58
C ASP A 358 2.57 9.00 26.29
N GLY A 359 3.36 8.63 25.29
CA GLY A 359 2.89 8.04 24.04
C GLY A 359 2.27 6.64 24.22
N GLN A 360 1.64 6.18 23.14
CA GLN A 360 1.01 4.87 23.05
C GLN A 360 2.04 3.75 22.98
N ARG A 361 2.02 2.88 23.99
CA ARG A 361 2.98 1.77 24.10
C ARG A 361 2.65 0.57 23.22
N LEU A 362 1.39 0.44 22.81
CA LEU A 362 0.91 -0.69 22.02
C LEU A 362 0.28 -0.15 20.74
N PRO A 363 1.07 0.18 19.71
CA PRO A 363 0.51 0.64 18.43
C PRO A 363 -0.05 -0.50 17.57
N TYR A 364 0.34 -1.75 17.83
CA TYR A 364 -0.04 -2.93 17.05
C TYR A 364 -1.04 -3.84 17.77
N ILE A 365 -2.05 -4.32 17.03
CA ILE A 365 -2.94 -5.40 17.46
C ILE A 365 -3.10 -6.48 16.36
N GLY A 366 -2.74 -7.72 16.68
CA GLY A 366 -2.82 -8.85 15.73
C GLY A 366 -4.08 -9.71 15.90
N SER A 367 -4.37 -10.52 14.88
CA SER A 367 -5.46 -11.50 14.92
C SER A 367 -5.35 -12.48 16.08
N ARG A 368 -6.51 -12.84 16.65
CA ARG A 368 -6.64 -13.90 17.68
C ARG A 368 -7.53 -15.07 17.25
N LYS A 369 -8.35 -14.84 16.23
CA LYS A 369 -9.35 -15.78 15.72
C LYS A 369 -9.49 -15.65 14.21
N LEU A 370 -10.03 -16.69 13.58
CA LEU A 370 -10.52 -16.68 12.21
C LEU A 370 -11.94 -16.11 12.17
N ALA A 371 -12.39 -15.74 10.97
CA ALA A 371 -13.77 -15.38 10.70
C ALA A 371 -14.75 -16.42 11.29
N GLY A 372 -15.83 -15.94 11.94
CA GLY A 372 -16.80 -16.82 12.61
C GLY A 372 -16.38 -17.34 13.99
N GLY A 373 -15.29 -16.84 14.57
CA GLY A 373 -14.93 -17.06 15.97
C GLY A 373 -14.10 -18.32 16.26
N GLN A 374 -13.59 -18.99 15.22
CA GLN A 374 -12.73 -20.17 15.38
C GLN A 374 -11.30 -19.77 15.76
N GLY A 375 -10.61 -20.63 16.51
CA GLY A 375 -9.17 -20.45 16.76
C GLY A 375 -8.36 -20.53 15.47
N ILE A 376 -7.33 -19.70 15.35
CA ILE A 376 -6.41 -19.73 14.20
C ILE A 376 -5.62 -21.04 14.22
N ARG A 377 -5.49 -21.65 13.05
CA ARG A 377 -4.77 -22.91 12.82
C ARG A 377 -3.83 -22.77 11.64
N SER A 378 -2.88 -23.68 11.56
CA SER A 378 -2.05 -23.83 10.36
C SER A 378 -2.78 -24.65 9.29
N PHE A 379 -2.49 -24.34 8.04
CA PHE A 379 -3.03 -25.02 6.86
C PHE A 379 -1.89 -25.68 6.09
N SER A 380 -2.14 -26.87 5.54
CA SER A 380 -1.11 -27.65 4.85
C SER A 380 -1.20 -27.51 3.33
N ALA A 381 -0.06 -27.52 2.66
CA ALA A 381 0.07 -27.62 1.21
C ALA A 381 1.15 -28.65 0.84
N ILE A 382 0.97 -29.34 -0.28
CA ILE A 382 1.82 -30.42 -0.80
C ILE A 382 2.14 -30.14 -2.28
N PRO A 383 3.24 -29.44 -2.61
CA PRO A 383 3.58 -29.16 -3.99
C PRO A 383 3.79 -30.47 -4.76
N HIS A 384 3.40 -30.50 -6.03
CA HIS A 384 3.55 -31.64 -6.90
C HIS A 384 3.44 -31.21 -8.36
N ASN A 385 3.98 -32.02 -9.26
CA ASN A 385 3.83 -31.76 -10.69
C ASN A 385 2.36 -32.02 -11.08
N PRO A 386 1.65 -31.04 -11.69
CA PRO A 386 0.23 -31.17 -12.01
C PRO A 386 -0.05 -31.98 -13.28
N ALA A 387 0.96 -32.31 -14.08
CA ALA A 387 0.78 -33.07 -15.32
C ALA A 387 -0.03 -34.39 -15.19
N PRO A 388 0.06 -35.16 -14.07
CA PRO A 388 -0.74 -36.38 -13.86
C PRO A 388 -2.24 -36.13 -13.59
N GLU A 389 -2.65 -34.90 -13.28
CA GLU A 389 -4.04 -34.54 -12.96
C GLU A 389 -4.91 -34.49 -14.21
N ASN A 390 -6.24 -34.64 -14.05
CA ASN A 390 -7.25 -34.38 -15.09
C ASN A 390 -6.97 -35.07 -16.44
N GLY A 391 -6.38 -36.27 -16.42
CA GLY A 391 -6.05 -37.00 -17.64
C GLY A 391 -4.89 -36.43 -18.47
N GLY A 392 -4.12 -35.48 -17.92
CA GLY A 392 -2.96 -34.87 -18.57
C GLY A 392 -3.09 -33.35 -18.58
N THR A 393 -2.45 -32.66 -17.63
CA THR A 393 -2.55 -31.20 -17.50
C THR A 393 -1.30 -30.50 -18.03
N ILE A 394 -1.46 -29.44 -18.84
CA ILE A 394 -0.39 -28.52 -19.26
C ILE A 394 -0.85 -27.10 -18.94
N ALA A 395 -0.04 -26.38 -18.16
CA ALA A 395 -0.22 -24.94 -17.96
C ALA A 395 0.55 -24.18 -19.04
N ASN A 396 -0.15 -23.38 -19.86
CA ASN A 396 0.47 -22.54 -20.90
C ASN A 396 0.87 -21.15 -20.38
N SER A 397 0.60 -20.87 -19.10
CA SER A 397 0.99 -19.66 -18.38
C SER A 397 1.67 -20.01 -17.05
N SER A 398 2.26 -19.00 -16.42
CA SER A 398 2.90 -19.08 -15.10
C SER A 398 2.36 -17.99 -14.18
N TYR A 399 2.50 -18.20 -12.86
CA TYR A 399 2.17 -17.16 -11.88
C TYR A 399 2.97 -15.88 -12.19
N GLY A 400 2.25 -14.75 -12.28
CA GLY A 400 2.84 -13.45 -12.58
C GLY A 400 2.81 -13.08 -14.06
N ASP A 401 2.48 -13.99 -14.97
CA ASP A 401 2.29 -13.64 -16.38
C ASP A 401 1.14 -12.63 -16.52
N MET A 402 1.31 -11.67 -17.41
CA MET A 402 0.33 -10.61 -17.67
C MET A 402 0.04 -10.53 -19.18
N PRO A 403 -1.22 -10.48 -19.60
CA PRO A 403 -1.57 -10.31 -21.01
C PRO A 403 -1.24 -8.88 -21.47
N GLN A 404 -1.26 -8.69 -22.79
CA GLN A 404 -1.28 -7.35 -23.36
C GLN A 404 -2.64 -6.70 -23.08
N ILE A 405 -2.62 -5.39 -22.80
CA ILE A 405 -3.84 -4.61 -22.59
C ILE A 405 -4.10 -3.75 -23.82
N THR A 406 -5.35 -3.68 -24.26
CA THR A 406 -5.84 -2.77 -25.29
C THR A 406 -6.73 -1.71 -24.64
N ARG A 407 -6.43 -0.43 -24.85
CA ARG A 407 -7.31 0.68 -24.40
C ARG A 407 -8.41 0.89 -25.43
N LEU A 408 -9.67 0.69 -25.04
CA LEU A 408 -10.82 0.89 -25.92
C LEU A 408 -11.43 2.28 -25.74
N GLU A 409 -11.61 2.73 -24.49
CA GLU A 409 -12.09 4.08 -24.11
C GLU A 409 -11.39 4.55 -22.84
N GLY A 410 -11.51 5.84 -22.52
CA GLY A 410 -10.86 6.47 -21.37
C GLY A 410 -9.35 6.65 -21.56
N GLN A 411 -8.74 7.30 -20.58
CA GLN A 411 -7.30 7.55 -20.50
C GLN A 411 -6.83 7.45 -19.04
N GLY A 412 -5.54 7.61 -18.82
CA GLY A 412 -4.90 7.50 -17.51
C GLY A 412 -4.11 6.20 -17.38
N ASN A 413 -3.28 6.12 -16.35
CA ASN A 413 -2.44 4.96 -16.09
C ASN A 413 -2.61 4.39 -14.68
N GLY A 414 -3.30 5.09 -13.77
CA GLY A 414 -3.47 4.63 -12.40
C GLY A 414 -2.15 4.38 -11.67
N GLY A 415 -1.07 5.07 -12.05
CA GLY A 415 0.28 4.89 -11.52
C GLY A 415 1.12 3.83 -12.23
N ASN A 416 0.62 3.21 -13.29
CA ASN A 416 1.36 2.21 -14.05
C ASN A 416 2.34 2.82 -15.06
N ASP A 417 3.54 2.24 -15.17
CA ASP A 417 4.52 2.57 -16.21
C ASP A 417 4.07 1.99 -17.56
N LEU A 418 3.58 2.86 -18.46
CA LEU A 418 3.03 2.44 -19.75
C LEU A 418 4.10 2.23 -20.83
N GLU A 419 3.95 1.18 -21.62
CA GLU A 419 4.72 0.96 -22.84
C GLU A 419 3.87 0.43 -23.97
N LEU A 420 3.88 1.14 -25.10
CA LEU A 420 3.21 0.72 -26.32
C LEU A 420 3.93 -0.45 -26.99
N THR A 421 3.16 -1.30 -27.65
CA THR A 421 3.67 -2.28 -28.62
C THR A 421 4.26 -1.58 -29.85
N ALA A 422 5.19 -2.24 -30.54
CA ALA A 422 5.83 -1.68 -31.74
C ALA A 422 4.81 -1.44 -32.87
N GLU A 423 3.78 -2.28 -32.95
CA GLU A 423 2.66 -2.17 -33.88
C GLU A 423 1.82 -0.92 -33.59
N SER A 424 1.54 -0.65 -32.32
CA SER A 424 0.78 0.54 -31.92
C SER A 424 1.56 1.81 -32.19
N GLU A 425 2.85 1.84 -31.84
CA GLU A 425 3.73 2.96 -32.12
C GLU A 425 3.81 3.26 -33.63
N THR A 426 4.03 2.23 -34.45
CA THR A 426 4.09 2.37 -35.91
C THR A 426 2.78 2.94 -36.48
N SER A 427 1.64 2.50 -35.96
CA SER A 427 0.32 2.98 -36.37
C SER A 427 0.10 4.45 -36.00
N ILE A 428 0.50 4.86 -34.80
CA ILE A 428 0.42 6.26 -34.34
C ILE A 428 1.32 7.16 -35.19
N VAL A 429 2.55 6.75 -35.49
CA VAL A 429 3.46 7.57 -36.31
C VAL A 429 2.93 7.77 -37.73
N ALA A 430 2.26 6.75 -38.30
CA ALA A 430 1.68 6.82 -39.64
C ALA A 430 0.38 7.63 -39.70
N GLY A 431 -0.49 7.51 -38.68
CA GLY A 431 -1.82 8.13 -38.64
C GLY A 431 -1.95 9.39 -37.77
N ASN A 432 -0.90 9.75 -37.03
CA ASN A 432 -0.86 10.74 -35.94
C ASN A 432 -1.73 10.41 -34.71
N PHE A 433 -2.53 9.35 -34.76
CA PHE A 433 -3.41 8.91 -33.69
C PHE A 433 -3.77 7.44 -33.87
N MET A 434 -3.98 6.72 -32.76
CA MET A 434 -4.54 5.37 -32.75
C MET A 434 -5.65 5.29 -31.71
N ASP A 435 -6.86 4.91 -32.15
CA ASP A 435 -8.03 4.78 -31.26
C ASP A 435 -7.83 3.74 -30.16
N TYR A 436 -7.21 2.61 -30.51
CA TYR A 436 -7.11 1.43 -29.65
C TYR A 436 -5.65 0.98 -29.43
N PRO A 437 -4.82 1.78 -28.76
CA PRO A 437 -3.42 1.42 -28.54
C PRO A 437 -3.33 0.15 -27.69
N VAL A 438 -2.38 -0.71 -28.06
CA VAL A 438 -2.06 -1.96 -27.37
C VAL A 438 -0.72 -1.80 -26.65
N TYR A 439 -0.69 -2.17 -25.39
CA TYR A 439 0.47 -2.06 -24.51
C TYR A 439 1.19 -3.40 -24.37
N LYS A 440 2.49 -3.36 -24.14
CA LYS A 440 3.28 -4.55 -23.82
C LYS A 440 2.74 -5.21 -22.54
N SER A 441 2.94 -6.52 -22.42
CA SER A 441 2.58 -7.29 -21.22
C SER A 441 3.13 -6.64 -19.95
N GLY A 442 2.25 -6.42 -18.96
CA GLY A 442 2.59 -5.78 -17.68
C GLY A 442 2.89 -4.28 -17.75
N LYS A 443 2.69 -3.63 -18.90
CA LYS A 443 2.93 -2.20 -19.14
C LYS A 443 1.67 -1.47 -19.63
N GLY A 444 0.51 -1.97 -19.22
CA GLY A 444 -0.80 -1.41 -19.58
C GLY A 444 -1.40 -0.53 -18.49
N PRO A 445 -2.51 0.17 -18.79
CA PRO A 445 -3.20 1.04 -17.84
C PRO A 445 -3.71 0.32 -16.60
N ILE A 446 -4.07 -0.96 -16.70
CA ILE A 446 -4.51 -1.80 -15.60
C ILE A 446 -3.57 -3.00 -15.44
N GLN A 447 -3.48 -3.56 -14.23
CA GLN A 447 -2.71 -4.78 -13.99
C GLN A 447 -3.64 -5.99 -13.96
N VAL A 448 -3.46 -6.90 -14.91
CA VAL A 448 -4.13 -8.20 -14.95
C VAL A 448 -3.05 -9.27 -14.83
N LYS A 449 -3.12 -10.11 -13.81
CA LYS A 449 -2.07 -11.07 -13.47
C LYS A 449 -2.63 -12.49 -13.42
N VAL A 450 -1.93 -13.44 -14.02
CA VAL A 450 -2.19 -14.86 -13.80
C VAL A 450 -1.76 -15.22 -12.38
N ILE A 451 -2.72 -15.64 -11.56
CA ILE A 451 -2.49 -16.11 -10.19
C ILE A 451 -2.67 -17.62 -10.05
N ASP A 452 -3.42 -18.25 -10.95
CA ASP A 452 -3.62 -19.70 -10.94
C ASP A 452 -3.52 -20.25 -12.36
N PRO A 453 -2.32 -20.70 -12.78
CA PRO A 453 -2.10 -21.23 -14.12
C PRO A 453 -2.97 -22.45 -14.48
N LEU A 454 -3.52 -23.17 -13.49
CA LEU A 454 -4.37 -24.34 -13.72
C LEU A 454 -5.86 -23.98 -13.83
N ARG A 455 -6.20 -22.69 -13.73
CA ARG A 455 -7.58 -22.19 -13.87
C ARG A 455 -7.75 -21.12 -14.94
N VAL A 456 -6.69 -20.77 -15.66
CA VAL A 456 -6.76 -19.80 -16.77
C VAL A 456 -7.66 -20.33 -17.88
N LEU A 457 -8.59 -19.49 -18.33
CA LEU A 457 -9.53 -19.77 -19.40
C LEU A 457 -9.21 -18.89 -20.62
N GLU A 458 -9.40 -19.43 -21.82
CA GLU A 458 -9.13 -18.71 -23.07
C GLU A 458 -10.18 -17.61 -23.36
N GLY A 459 -9.78 -16.65 -24.21
CA GLY A 459 -10.68 -15.69 -24.84
C GLY A 459 -10.49 -14.24 -24.40
N GLU A 460 -11.27 -13.37 -25.04
CA GLU A 460 -11.23 -11.92 -24.81
C GLU A 460 -12.06 -11.47 -23.61
N TYR A 461 -11.40 -10.90 -22.62
CA TYR A 461 -11.99 -10.25 -21.46
C TYR A 461 -12.04 -8.74 -21.64
N LYS A 462 -12.98 -8.08 -20.94
CA LYS A 462 -13.08 -6.61 -20.90
C LYS A 462 -13.26 -6.12 -19.47
N VAL A 463 -12.63 -5.01 -19.11
CA VAL A 463 -12.81 -4.32 -17.82
C VAL A 463 -13.49 -2.98 -18.07
N GLN A 464 -14.67 -2.80 -17.50
CA GLN A 464 -15.52 -1.62 -17.69
C GLN A 464 -15.60 -0.79 -16.41
N PHE A 465 -15.18 0.47 -16.46
CA PHE A 465 -15.32 1.40 -15.34
C PHE A 465 -16.74 1.97 -15.27
N LYS A 466 -17.18 2.28 -14.06
CA LYS A 466 -18.49 2.85 -13.75
C LYS A 466 -18.33 4.04 -12.79
N ASP A 467 -18.85 5.19 -13.21
CA ASP A 467 -18.98 6.40 -12.36
C ASP A 467 -20.29 6.31 -11.57
N THR A 468 -20.22 5.80 -10.33
CA THR A 468 -21.43 5.46 -9.54
C THR A 468 -21.48 6.00 -8.12
N ILE A 469 -20.43 6.67 -7.61
CA ILE A 469 -20.45 7.29 -6.27
C ILE A 469 -20.48 8.80 -6.37
N THR A 470 -19.41 9.44 -6.85
CA THR A 470 -19.34 10.89 -7.00
C THR A 470 -19.50 11.27 -8.47
N GLY A 471 -20.74 11.52 -8.89
CA GLY A 471 -21.05 11.78 -10.30
C GLY A 471 -20.15 12.84 -10.94
N GLY A 472 -19.52 12.47 -12.07
CA GLY A 472 -18.56 13.28 -12.82
C GLY A 472 -17.11 13.16 -12.33
N SER A 473 -16.83 12.34 -11.32
CA SER A 473 -15.49 12.06 -10.79
C SER A 473 -15.21 10.57 -10.87
N LEU A 474 -14.10 10.20 -11.51
CA LEU A 474 -13.58 8.84 -11.45
C LEU A 474 -12.69 8.59 -10.23
N GLY A 475 -12.58 9.56 -9.30
CA GLY A 475 -11.79 9.41 -8.08
C GLY A 475 -12.16 8.15 -7.27
N ASP A 476 -13.45 7.80 -7.27
CA ASP A 476 -14.07 6.71 -6.53
C ASP A 476 -14.92 5.82 -7.44
N ALA A 477 -14.43 5.56 -8.65
CA ALA A 477 -15.11 4.68 -9.60
C ALA A 477 -15.09 3.21 -9.15
N PHE A 478 -16.03 2.43 -9.69
CA PHE A 478 -15.98 0.97 -9.67
C PHE A 478 -15.57 0.44 -11.04
N TRP A 479 -15.28 -0.85 -11.10
CA TRP A 479 -15.12 -1.57 -12.36
C TRP A 479 -15.87 -2.90 -12.33
N THR A 480 -16.15 -3.44 -13.52
CA THR A 480 -16.72 -4.77 -13.73
C THR A 480 -15.88 -5.50 -14.77
N LEU A 481 -15.42 -6.71 -14.44
CA LEU A 481 -14.86 -7.63 -15.42
C LEU A 481 -16.01 -8.30 -16.19
N ILE A 482 -15.89 -8.32 -17.50
CA ILE A 482 -16.79 -8.97 -18.44
C ILE A 482 -16.02 -10.13 -19.08
N PRO A 483 -16.27 -11.38 -18.67
CA PRO A 483 -15.67 -12.56 -19.29
C PRO A 483 -16.17 -12.81 -20.72
N PRO A 484 -15.46 -13.64 -21.50
CA PRO A 484 -15.91 -14.07 -22.83
C PRO A 484 -17.30 -14.72 -22.77
N ALA A 485 -18.19 -14.31 -23.67
CA ALA A 485 -19.54 -14.88 -23.75
C ALA A 485 -19.56 -16.36 -24.18
N SER A 486 -18.46 -16.86 -24.75
CA SER A 486 -18.26 -18.27 -25.12
C SER A 486 -18.10 -19.20 -23.93
N LEU A 487 -17.74 -18.69 -22.74
CA LEU A 487 -17.58 -19.50 -21.54
C LEU A 487 -18.94 -20.05 -21.05
N PRO A 488 -18.95 -21.24 -20.42
CA PRO A 488 -20.18 -21.81 -19.87
C PRO A 488 -20.64 -21.03 -18.63
N PHE A 489 -21.95 -21.03 -18.37
CA PHE A 489 -22.48 -20.50 -17.11
C PHE A 489 -21.97 -21.33 -15.91
N PRO A 490 -21.54 -20.71 -14.79
CA PRO A 490 -21.57 -19.27 -14.48
C PRO A 490 -20.30 -18.47 -14.84
N LEU A 491 -19.29 -19.08 -15.48
CA LEU A 491 -18.00 -18.45 -15.81
C LEU A 491 -18.10 -17.32 -16.85
N ASN A 492 -19.23 -17.16 -17.52
CA ASN A 492 -19.49 -16.03 -18.42
C ASN A 492 -20.20 -14.84 -17.75
N GLN A 493 -20.42 -14.89 -16.43
CA GLN A 493 -21.12 -13.81 -15.74
C GLN A 493 -20.17 -12.65 -15.39
N PRO A 494 -20.63 -11.40 -15.47
CA PRO A 494 -19.83 -10.25 -15.02
C PRO A 494 -19.46 -10.33 -13.55
N ILE A 495 -18.27 -9.83 -13.21
CA ILE A 495 -17.72 -9.83 -11.85
C ILE A 495 -17.44 -8.38 -11.45
N ASP A 496 -18.10 -7.91 -10.40
CA ASP A 496 -17.96 -6.52 -9.92
C ASP A 496 -16.77 -6.37 -8.97
N ALA A 497 -16.22 -5.15 -8.93
CA ALA A 497 -15.13 -4.82 -8.03
C ALA A 497 -15.54 -4.93 -6.54
N ASP A 498 -14.67 -5.50 -5.71
CA ASP A 498 -14.88 -5.60 -4.25
C ASP A 498 -14.68 -4.25 -3.54
N GLN A 499 -13.82 -3.40 -4.11
CA GLN A 499 -13.46 -2.08 -3.60
C GLN A 499 -13.50 -1.02 -4.71
N LEU A 500 -13.55 0.24 -4.28
CA LEU A 500 -13.41 1.42 -5.13
C LEU A 500 -11.96 1.57 -5.57
N ILE A 501 -11.74 2.24 -6.71
CA ILE A 501 -10.37 2.44 -7.20
C ILE A 501 -9.56 3.46 -6.40
N ASN A 502 -10.15 4.18 -5.43
CA ASN A 502 -9.41 5.07 -4.53
C ASN A 502 -8.50 4.33 -3.53
N VAL A 503 -8.66 3.01 -3.41
CA VAL A 503 -7.81 2.13 -2.61
C VAL A 503 -7.20 1.10 -3.55
N GLU A 504 -5.90 0.87 -3.44
CA GLU A 504 -5.25 -0.22 -4.18
C GLU A 504 -5.72 -1.57 -3.64
N ASN A 505 -6.26 -2.41 -4.52
CA ASN A 505 -6.75 -3.73 -4.18
C ASN A 505 -6.37 -4.76 -5.24
N GLU A 506 -5.75 -5.88 -4.83
CA GLU A 506 -5.58 -7.06 -5.68
C GLU A 506 -6.82 -7.96 -5.57
N GLN A 507 -7.80 -7.75 -6.44
CA GLN A 507 -8.99 -8.59 -6.42
C GLN A 507 -8.71 -9.94 -7.09
N LEU A 508 -8.82 -11.02 -6.32
CA LEU A 508 -8.65 -12.38 -6.82
C LEU A 508 -9.92 -12.88 -7.52
N ILE A 509 -9.76 -13.37 -8.74
CA ILE A 509 -10.82 -13.97 -9.56
C ILE A 509 -10.45 -15.44 -9.78
N LEU A 510 -10.54 -16.22 -8.70
CA LEU A 510 -10.01 -17.58 -8.63
C LEU A 510 -10.62 -18.53 -9.68
N ASP A 511 -11.90 -18.37 -10.01
CA ASP A 511 -12.57 -19.20 -11.02
C ASP A 511 -12.04 -18.98 -12.45
N HIS A 512 -11.30 -17.90 -12.67
CA HIS A 512 -10.61 -17.58 -13.93
C HIS A 512 -9.10 -17.69 -13.83
N GLY A 513 -8.55 -17.94 -12.63
CA GLY A 513 -7.13 -17.93 -12.35
C GLY A 513 -6.41 -16.60 -12.51
N LEU A 514 -7.15 -15.48 -12.40
CA LEU A 514 -6.64 -14.11 -12.60
C LEU A 514 -6.76 -13.28 -11.32
N SER A 515 -5.91 -12.27 -11.18
CA SER A 515 -6.19 -11.10 -10.34
C SER A 515 -6.18 -9.83 -11.16
N ILE A 516 -6.94 -8.84 -10.69
CA ILE A 516 -6.97 -7.49 -11.27
C ILE A 516 -6.61 -6.50 -10.16
N THR A 517 -5.63 -5.64 -10.44
CA THR A 517 -5.24 -4.51 -9.57
C THR A 517 -5.43 -3.20 -10.32
N ILE A 518 -6.21 -2.31 -9.72
CA ILE A 518 -6.52 -0.98 -10.24
C ILE A 518 -6.50 -0.01 -9.05
N LYS A 519 -5.77 1.08 -9.20
CA LYS A 519 -5.68 2.19 -8.24
C LYS A 519 -5.85 3.50 -9.00
N GLN A 520 -6.52 4.46 -8.38
CA GLN A 520 -6.61 5.82 -8.86
C GLN A 520 -5.44 6.64 -8.32
N VAL A 521 -4.86 7.44 -9.19
CA VAL A 521 -3.82 8.40 -8.83
C VAL A 521 -4.36 9.82 -9.00
N ILE A 522 -3.59 10.79 -8.54
CA ILE A 522 -3.88 12.21 -8.72
C ILE A 522 -2.92 12.79 -9.74
N ASN A 523 -3.28 13.92 -10.35
CA ASN A 523 -2.42 14.58 -11.33
C ASN A 523 -1.07 15.00 -10.70
N PRO A 524 0.02 15.05 -11.50
CA PRO A 524 1.34 15.36 -11.00
C PRO A 524 1.43 16.82 -10.54
N GLY A 525 2.25 17.07 -9.52
CA GLY A 525 2.41 18.35 -8.83
C GLY A 525 1.27 18.76 -7.88
N ILE A 526 0.28 17.90 -7.65
CA ILE A 526 -0.77 18.12 -6.62
C ILE A 526 -0.30 17.66 -5.23
N ASN A 527 0.22 16.43 -5.12
CA ASN A 527 0.77 15.89 -3.88
C ASN A 527 2.30 15.96 -3.89
N LYS A 528 2.78 17.15 -3.55
CA LYS A 528 4.18 17.57 -3.64
C LYS A 528 5.11 16.86 -2.65
N GLU A 529 4.55 16.38 -1.54
CA GLU A 529 5.30 15.76 -0.44
C GLU A 529 5.41 14.23 -0.60
N ALA A 530 4.71 13.64 -1.57
CA ALA A 530 4.63 12.19 -1.77
C ALA A 530 5.15 11.74 -3.15
N GLY A 531 6.09 12.48 -3.74
CA GLY A 531 6.74 12.11 -5.00
C GLY A 531 6.28 12.88 -6.24
N SER A 532 5.46 13.93 -6.08
CA SER A 532 4.99 14.85 -7.14
C SER A 532 4.37 14.19 -8.40
N GLY A 533 4.08 12.89 -8.36
CA GLY A 533 3.53 12.09 -9.45
C GLY A 533 4.56 11.65 -10.51
N LEU A 534 5.86 11.56 -10.19
CA LEU A 534 6.85 10.95 -11.09
C LEU A 534 6.84 9.42 -10.99
N ILE A 535 6.68 8.72 -12.11
CA ILE A 535 6.77 7.25 -12.18
C ILE A 535 8.18 6.81 -12.54
N GLY A 536 8.82 7.49 -13.50
CA GLY A 536 10.18 7.14 -13.92
C GLY A 536 10.64 7.83 -15.20
N SER A 537 11.94 7.71 -15.47
CA SER A 537 12.56 8.18 -16.71
C SER A 537 13.70 7.27 -17.16
N SER A 538 13.90 7.13 -18.47
CA SER A 538 15.00 6.32 -19.03
C SER A 538 15.27 6.63 -20.51
N ILE A 539 16.41 6.15 -21.03
CA ILE A 539 16.68 6.05 -22.47
C ILE A 539 16.79 4.57 -22.86
N GLU A 540 16.00 4.15 -23.83
CA GLU A 540 16.10 2.84 -24.48
C GLU A 540 16.81 2.99 -25.84
N TYR A 541 17.80 2.14 -26.10
CA TYR A 541 18.52 2.12 -27.36
C TYR A 541 18.19 0.85 -28.14
N GLY A 542 18.03 0.96 -29.46
CA GLY A 542 17.87 -0.20 -30.34
C GLY A 542 19.04 -1.20 -30.25
N ASP A 543 20.25 -0.68 -30.02
CA ASP A 543 21.42 -1.44 -29.57
C ASP A 543 21.93 -0.82 -28.26
N SER A 544 21.82 -1.55 -27.15
CA SER A 544 22.19 -1.08 -25.82
C SER A 544 23.70 -0.82 -25.65
N THR A 545 24.54 -1.27 -26.58
CA THR A 545 25.98 -0.95 -26.60
C THR A 545 26.27 0.39 -27.28
N LEU A 546 25.28 0.98 -27.95
CA LEU A 546 25.42 2.19 -28.73
C LEU A 546 24.75 3.42 -28.11
N THR A 547 25.28 3.87 -26.97
CA THR A 547 24.73 4.99 -26.18
C THR A 547 25.20 6.36 -26.69
N TRP A 548 24.75 6.77 -27.88
CA TRP A 548 25.19 8.02 -28.50
C TRP A 548 24.50 9.29 -27.95
N LEU A 549 23.32 9.16 -27.36
CA LEU A 549 22.51 10.27 -26.86
C LEU A 549 22.86 10.56 -25.39
N GLY A 550 23.38 11.74 -25.12
CA GLY A 550 23.54 12.30 -23.78
C GLY A 550 22.68 13.54 -23.62
N GLY A 551 23.12 14.42 -22.72
CA GLY A 551 22.54 15.74 -22.56
C GLY A 551 23.34 16.56 -21.57
N TYR A 552 23.06 17.86 -21.55
CA TYR A 552 23.62 18.76 -20.55
C TYR A 552 22.98 18.47 -19.20
N GLN A 553 23.79 18.06 -18.22
CA GLN A 553 23.33 17.75 -16.88
C GLN A 553 23.11 19.03 -16.09
N ASP A 554 22.03 19.08 -15.31
CA ASP A 554 21.79 20.17 -14.37
C ASP A 554 22.95 20.31 -13.36
N ILE A 555 23.25 21.56 -12.98
CA ILE A 555 24.17 21.87 -11.90
C ILE A 555 23.57 22.84 -10.90
N GLU A 556 23.78 22.57 -9.61
CA GLU A 556 23.26 23.42 -8.55
C GLU A 556 23.96 24.80 -8.38
N GLY A 557 23.21 25.74 -7.80
CA GLY A 557 23.70 27.05 -7.37
C GLY A 557 23.38 28.23 -8.29
N GLU A 558 23.97 29.40 -8.02
CA GLU A 558 23.76 30.64 -8.78
C GLU A 558 24.58 30.67 -10.10
N LYS A 559 24.31 29.70 -10.99
CA LYS A 559 24.99 29.54 -12.28
C LYS A 559 23.99 29.28 -13.39
N ASP A 560 24.36 29.63 -14.62
CA ASP A 560 23.48 29.44 -15.80
C ASP A 560 23.20 27.97 -16.13
N GLY A 561 24.10 27.06 -15.73
CA GLY A 561 23.87 25.62 -15.85
C GLY A 561 22.87 25.03 -14.85
N ASN A 562 22.43 25.81 -13.86
CA ASN A 562 21.27 25.46 -13.02
C ASN A 562 20.03 25.77 -13.86
N TRP A 563 19.56 24.80 -14.63
CA TRP A 563 18.48 24.96 -15.59
C TRP A 563 17.21 24.23 -15.19
N ILE A 564 17.26 23.32 -14.23
CA ILE A 564 16.11 22.69 -13.56
C ILE A 564 15.90 23.42 -12.23
N ARG A 565 14.65 23.73 -11.90
CA ARG A 565 14.24 24.57 -10.75
C ARG A 565 13.38 23.78 -9.78
N SER A 566 13.84 22.58 -9.45
CA SER A 566 13.22 21.68 -8.49
C SER A 566 13.86 21.85 -7.12
N GLY A 567 13.02 21.91 -6.08
CA GLY A 567 13.45 22.14 -4.72
C GLY A 567 12.95 23.45 -4.12
N GLU A 568 13.60 23.84 -3.03
CA GLU A 568 13.24 24.98 -2.20
C GLU A 568 14.32 26.08 -2.14
N ALA A 569 15.34 26.03 -3.01
CA ALA A 569 16.47 26.93 -2.96
C ALA A 569 16.06 28.40 -3.15
N ASP A 570 16.29 29.20 -2.10
CA ASP A 570 16.14 30.65 -2.11
C ASP A 570 17.49 31.32 -1.87
N PHE A 571 18.11 31.80 -2.95
CA PHE A 571 19.39 32.48 -2.91
C PHE A 571 19.19 33.95 -2.50
N ASN A 572 19.88 34.35 -1.42
CA ASN A 572 19.92 35.71 -0.86
C ASN A 572 18.62 36.25 -0.22
N GLY A 573 17.67 35.38 0.16
CA GLY A 573 16.58 35.71 1.09
C GLY A 573 15.60 36.81 0.63
N ALA A 574 15.54 37.08 -0.68
CA ALA A 574 14.56 37.96 -1.31
C ALA A 574 14.32 37.53 -2.75
N ALA A 575 13.11 37.78 -3.25
CA ALA A 575 12.57 37.46 -4.59
C ALA A 575 13.30 38.11 -5.79
N THR A 576 14.62 38.25 -5.75
CA THR A 576 15.46 38.97 -6.72
C THR A 576 16.52 38.11 -7.39
N SER A 577 16.87 36.93 -6.86
CA SER A 577 17.77 36.03 -7.59
C SER A 577 17.01 35.34 -8.73
N VAL A 578 17.60 35.36 -9.93
CA VAL A 578 17.07 34.70 -11.13
C VAL A 578 17.31 33.19 -11.12
N PHE A 579 18.08 32.70 -10.15
CA PHE A 579 18.42 31.28 -9.96
C PHE A 579 17.58 30.61 -8.86
N ASN A 580 16.61 31.31 -8.28
CA ASN A 580 15.75 30.72 -7.26
C ASN A 580 14.84 29.64 -7.84
N ASP A 581 14.57 28.64 -7.01
CA ASP A 581 13.54 27.65 -7.29
C ASP A 581 12.17 28.33 -7.31
N ILE A 582 11.27 27.75 -8.09
CA ILE A 582 10.09 28.46 -8.57
C ILE A 582 9.13 28.76 -7.41
N LEU A 583 8.95 30.06 -7.14
CA LEU A 583 7.98 30.67 -6.21
C LEU A 583 8.27 30.35 -4.72
N PRO A 584 9.09 31.19 -4.04
CA PRO A 584 9.35 31.03 -2.61
C PRO A 584 8.08 30.89 -1.78
N GLY A 585 8.00 29.82 -0.98
CA GLY A 585 6.84 29.48 -0.14
C GLY A 585 5.67 28.80 -0.88
N ASN A 586 5.79 28.54 -2.19
CA ASN A 586 4.86 27.71 -2.97
C ASN A 586 5.60 26.99 -4.11
N TYR A 587 6.66 26.27 -3.74
CA TYR A 587 7.47 25.46 -4.65
C TYR A 587 6.61 24.42 -5.36
N LYS A 588 6.88 24.15 -6.64
CA LYS A 588 6.09 23.20 -7.43
C LYS A 588 6.49 21.75 -7.20
N ASP A 589 7.76 21.52 -6.87
CA ASP A 589 8.37 20.22 -6.62
C ASP A 589 9.44 20.37 -5.50
N PRO A 590 9.02 20.54 -4.23
CA PRO A 590 9.92 20.82 -3.11
C PRO A 590 10.87 19.65 -2.78
N GLU A 591 10.44 18.40 -3.02
CA GLU A 591 11.22 17.19 -2.73
C GLU A 591 12.19 16.81 -3.87
N GLN A 592 12.29 17.63 -4.92
CA GLN A 592 13.22 17.44 -6.04
C GLN A 592 12.99 16.16 -6.86
N ASP A 593 11.75 15.66 -6.93
CA ASP A 593 11.41 14.45 -7.66
C ASP A 593 11.80 14.54 -9.15
N PHE A 594 11.59 15.70 -9.78
CA PHE A 594 11.89 15.95 -11.19
C PHE A 594 13.30 16.45 -11.47
N GLU A 595 14.17 16.56 -10.46
CA GLU A 595 15.52 17.13 -10.61
C GLU A 595 16.43 16.23 -11.47
N ASN A 596 16.37 14.91 -11.24
CA ASN A 596 17.32 13.96 -11.81
C ASN A 596 16.79 13.15 -13.00
N LEU A 597 15.80 13.67 -13.75
CA LEU A 597 15.28 12.94 -14.91
C LEU A 597 16.37 12.73 -15.96
N ILE A 598 16.67 11.46 -16.24
CA ILE A 598 17.73 11.06 -17.17
C ILE A 598 19.04 11.80 -16.86
N ASN A 599 19.49 11.70 -15.60
CA ASN A 599 20.69 12.38 -15.10
C ASN A 599 20.63 13.92 -15.26
N GLY A 600 19.46 14.53 -15.02
CA GLY A 600 19.29 15.98 -15.07
C GLY A 600 19.33 16.59 -16.47
N THR A 601 18.96 15.83 -17.51
CA THR A 601 19.00 16.28 -18.92
C THR A 601 17.62 16.65 -19.49
N TRP A 602 16.56 16.32 -18.76
CA TRP A 602 15.16 16.60 -19.09
C TRP A 602 14.44 17.16 -17.87
N ALA A 603 13.43 17.99 -18.08
CA ALA A 603 12.59 18.52 -17.01
C ALA A 603 11.18 18.86 -17.51
N PRO A 604 10.17 18.84 -16.62
CA PRO A 604 8.89 19.48 -16.88
C PRO A 604 9.12 20.94 -17.30
N TYR A 605 8.42 21.41 -18.34
CA TYR A 605 8.59 22.80 -18.80
C TYR A 605 8.32 23.82 -17.69
N GLY A 606 7.41 23.50 -16.75
CA GLY A 606 7.09 24.36 -15.62
C GLY A 606 8.18 24.47 -14.54
N LEU A 607 9.30 23.75 -14.70
CA LEU A 607 10.45 23.68 -13.80
C LEU A 607 11.75 24.13 -14.47
N VAL A 608 11.75 24.58 -15.73
CA VAL A 608 13.02 25.00 -16.37
C VAL A 608 13.44 26.41 -15.97
N SER A 609 14.70 26.76 -16.23
CA SER A 609 15.22 28.11 -16.11
C SER A 609 14.51 29.09 -17.02
N TYR A 610 14.39 30.34 -16.57
CA TYR A 610 13.80 31.41 -17.38
C TYR A 610 14.51 32.73 -17.12
N TYR A 611 14.50 33.58 -18.13
CA TYR A 611 15.04 34.92 -18.03
C TYR A 611 14.05 35.88 -17.33
N VAL A 612 14.58 36.75 -16.45
CA VAL A 612 13.88 37.90 -15.86
C VAL A 612 14.56 39.18 -16.33
N LEU A 613 13.78 40.15 -16.84
CA LEU A 613 14.29 41.48 -17.17
C LEU A 613 14.84 42.13 -15.89
N ALA A 614 16.16 42.35 -15.82
CA ALA A 614 16.78 42.94 -14.65
C ALA A 614 16.23 44.34 -14.36
N SER A 615 15.71 44.53 -13.16
CA SER A 615 15.61 45.87 -12.55
C SER A 615 16.93 46.17 -11.84
N ASN A 616 17.63 47.23 -12.25
CA ASN A 616 18.80 47.80 -11.56
C ASN A 616 19.97 46.84 -11.26
N GLY A 617 20.61 46.28 -12.30
CA GLY A 617 21.95 45.69 -12.16
C GLY A 617 22.03 44.30 -11.49
N ALA A 618 20.91 43.58 -11.41
CA ALA A 618 20.89 42.17 -11.01
C ALA A 618 21.50 41.26 -12.10
N THR A 619 22.13 40.16 -11.69
CA THR A 619 22.58 39.07 -12.56
C THR A 619 21.40 38.53 -13.37
N THR A 620 21.54 38.45 -14.68
CA THR A 620 20.53 37.85 -15.57
C THR A 620 21.05 36.51 -16.07
N MET A 621 20.22 35.47 -16.01
CA MET A 621 20.52 34.20 -16.68
C MET A 621 20.78 34.44 -18.17
N GLN A 622 21.88 33.93 -18.71
CA GLN A 622 22.18 34.10 -20.13
C GLN A 622 21.60 32.96 -20.96
N ASP A 623 21.61 31.74 -20.42
CA ASP A 623 21.30 30.52 -21.15
C ASP A 623 20.02 29.82 -20.65
N ALA A 624 18.94 30.60 -20.51
CA ALA A 624 17.66 30.05 -20.08
C ALA A 624 17.07 29.06 -21.11
N VAL A 625 16.31 28.07 -20.62
CA VAL A 625 15.61 27.09 -21.48
C VAL A 625 14.15 27.51 -21.73
N GLY A 626 13.55 28.26 -20.82
CA GLY A 626 12.14 28.66 -20.88
C GLY A 626 11.88 29.93 -21.69
N HIS A 627 10.73 29.98 -22.37
CA HIS A 627 10.23 31.17 -23.04
C HIS A 627 9.92 32.29 -22.04
N SER A 628 10.71 33.36 -22.03
CA SER A 628 10.52 34.48 -21.11
C SER A 628 9.62 35.58 -21.67
N GLY A 629 9.75 35.88 -22.98
CA GLY A 629 9.05 36.95 -23.68
C GLY A 629 9.09 38.30 -22.94
N GLN A 630 8.06 39.13 -23.15
CA GLN A 630 7.88 40.40 -22.42
C GLN A 630 7.34 40.23 -20.98
N PHE A 631 7.16 38.99 -20.50
CA PHE A 631 6.43 38.69 -19.27
C PHE A 631 7.32 38.05 -18.19
N SER A 632 8.64 38.25 -18.25
CA SER A 632 9.61 37.82 -17.24
C SER A 632 9.41 36.37 -16.79
N GLY A 633 9.32 35.43 -17.74
CA GLY A 633 9.19 33.99 -17.46
C GLY A 633 7.80 33.53 -17.02
N ALA A 634 6.75 34.32 -17.27
CA ALA A 634 5.38 33.95 -16.89
C ALA A 634 4.94 32.59 -17.46
N SER A 635 5.43 32.19 -18.64
CA SER A 635 5.07 30.91 -19.26
C SER A 635 5.50 29.72 -18.38
N VAL A 636 6.73 29.73 -17.87
CA VAL A 636 7.28 28.71 -16.96
C VAL A 636 6.63 28.79 -15.58
N LYS A 637 6.64 29.99 -14.97
CA LYS A 637 6.13 30.20 -13.60
C LYS A 637 4.68 29.74 -13.44
N THR A 638 3.86 29.91 -14.47
CA THR A 638 2.43 29.57 -14.42
C THR A 638 2.05 28.28 -15.15
N ALA A 639 3.01 27.58 -15.77
CA ALA A 639 2.78 26.24 -16.30
C ALA A 639 2.48 25.26 -15.15
N LYS A 640 1.47 24.43 -15.33
CA LYS A 640 1.03 23.48 -14.32
C LYS A 640 1.62 22.11 -14.60
N LEU A 641 2.16 21.45 -13.58
CA LEU A 641 2.59 20.06 -13.69
C LEU A 641 1.39 19.14 -13.98
N GLU A 642 0.18 19.52 -13.57
CA GLU A 642 -1.07 18.81 -13.91
C GLU A 642 -1.25 18.53 -15.42
N ASN A 643 -0.67 19.39 -16.28
CA ASN A 643 -0.77 19.27 -17.73
C ASN A 643 0.20 18.24 -18.33
N LEU A 644 1.15 17.73 -17.55
CA LEU A 644 2.10 16.71 -18.00
C LEU A 644 1.35 15.46 -18.49
N ALA A 645 2.00 14.75 -19.39
CA ALA A 645 1.62 13.42 -19.87
C ALA A 645 2.88 12.57 -20.02
N SER A 646 2.72 11.26 -19.94
CA SER A 646 3.83 10.36 -20.23
C SER A 646 4.12 10.37 -21.73
N VAL A 647 5.40 10.44 -22.08
CA VAL A 647 5.82 10.54 -23.47
C VAL A 647 6.96 9.59 -23.81
N ASP A 648 6.90 9.08 -25.04
CA ASP A 648 8.05 8.51 -25.74
C ASP A 648 8.56 9.56 -26.74
N ILE A 649 9.83 9.95 -26.63
CA ILE A 649 10.53 10.83 -27.59
C ILE A 649 11.58 10.01 -28.30
N VAL A 650 11.38 9.77 -29.59
CA VAL A 650 12.20 8.85 -30.38
C VAL A 650 13.10 9.62 -31.33
N PHE A 651 14.39 9.35 -31.30
CA PHE A 651 15.42 9.82 -32.22
C PHE A 651 15.79 8.71 -33.20
N THR A 652 15.66 8.96 -34.49
CA THR A 652 15.84 7.94 -35.54
C THR A 652 16.48 8.50 -36.80
N SER A 653 17.36 7.71 -37.43
CA SER A 653 17.91 8.03 -38.76
C SER A 653 16.88 7.87 -39.89
N ASN A 654 15.73 7.24 -39.62
CA ASN A 654 14.68 7.07 -40.61
C ASN A 654 13.91 8.36 -40.87
N LYS A 655 14.28 9.05 -41.94
CA LYS A 655 13.66 10.31 -42.40
C LYS A 655 12.16 10.24 -42.66
N SER A 656 11.57 9.06 -42.89
CA SER A 656 10.12 8.95 -43.08
C SER A 656 9.33 9.20 -41.79
N GLN A 657 9.98 9.02 -40.63
CA GLN A 657 9.37 9.20 -39.31
C GLN A 657 9.61 10.59 -38.71
N TRP A 658 10.48 11.39 -39.33
CA TRP A 658 10.83 12.73 -38.85
C TRP A 658 9.62 13.67 -38.76
N SER A 659 9.55 14.45 -37.69
CA SER A 659 8.54 15.45 -37.43
C SER A 659 8.96 16.81 -38.00
N ARG A 660 8.04 17.49 -38.69
CA ARG A 660 8.20 18.90 -39.05
C ARG A 660 8.09 19.75 -37.79
N ALA A 661 9.11 20.57 -37.56
CA ALA A 661 9.28 21.28 -36.29
C ALA A 661 9.52 22.78 -36.53
N MET A 662 9.06 23.60 -35.59
CA MET A 662 9.52 24.98 -35.48
C MET A 662 10.97 24.99 -35.00
N VAL A 663 11.78 25.90 -35.54
CA VAL A 663 13.12 26.15 -35.03
C VAL A 663 13.13 27.47 -34.27
N LEU A 664 13.63 27.43 -33.05
CA LEU A 664 13.65 28.56 -32.12
C LEU A 664 15.08 29.10 -31.93
N GLU A 665 15.21 30.40 -31.71
CA GLU A 665 16.49 31.05 -31.42
C GLU A 665 16.81 30.93 -29.92
N SER A 666 17.85 30.22 -29.53
CA SER A 666 18.23 30.11 -28.11
C SER A 666 19.14 31.25 -27.64
N ARG A 667 19.69 32.10 -28.51
CA ARG A 667 20.47 33.27 -28.09
C ARG A 667 19.62 34.28 -27.33
N ASN A 668 20.14 34.76 -26.19
CA ASN A 668 19.45 35.80 -25.42
C ASN A 668 19.60 37.22 -26.00
N ASP A 669 20.73 37.48 -26.67
CA ASP A 669 21.08 38.76 -27.27
C ASP A 669 20.64 38.81 -28.74
N ALA A 670 19.53 39.50 -28.98
CA ALA A 670 18.97 39.68 -30.32
C ALA A 670 19.93 40.41 -31.29
N VAL A 671 20.98 41.10 -30.80
CA VAL A 671 21.98 41.73 -31.66
C VAL A 671 22.93 40.69 -32.25
N LEU A 672 23.23 39.63 -31.49
CA LEU A 672 24.10 38.53 -31.92
C LEU A 672 23.33 37.46 -32.69
N ALA A 673 22.03 37.31 -32.41
CA ALA A 673 21.15 36.40 -33.12
C ALA A 673 20.98 36.78 -34.61
N GLU A 674 21.02 35.77 -35.48
CA GLU A 674 20.76 35.97 -36.89
C GLU A 674 19.33 36.47 -37.14
N GLY A 675 19.22 37.52 -37.96
CA GLY A 675 17.94 38.13 -38.31
C GLY A 675 17.25 38.84 -37.16
N GLY A 676 17.92 39.05 -36.02
CA GLY A 676 17.38 39.76 -34.86
C GLY A 676 16.29 39.00 -34.10
N ALA A 677 16.26 37.67 -34.22
CA ALA A 677 15.28 36.85 -33.51
C ALA A 677 15.49 36.95 -31.99
N GLY A 678 14.39 36.92 -31.23
CA GLY A 678 14.43 36.94 -29.77
C GLY A 678 14.64 35.56 -29.18
N HIS A 679 15.01 35.49 -27.90
CA HIS A 679 15.17 34.24 -27.18
C HIS A 679 13.88 33.40 -27.14
N ILE A 680 13.98 32.15 -27.56
CA ILE A 680 12.91 31.15 -27.74
C ILE A 680 11.79 31.70 -28.64
N GLU A 681 12.14 32.58 -29.58
CA GLU A 681 11.27 33.02 -30.68
C GLU A 681 11.65 32.30 -31.98
N LEU A 682 10.77 32.31 -32.99
CA LEU A 682 11.06 31.67 -34.27
C LEU A 682 12.35 32.22 -34.89
N ARG A 683 13.23 31.32 -35.35
CA ARG A 683 14.41 31.67 -36.14
C ARG A 683 13.98 32.45 -37.39
N ASN A 684 14.64 33.58 -37.63
CA ASN A 684 14.41 34.40 -38.82
C ASN A 684 15.34 33.96 -39.96
N ALA A 685 15.27 32.67 -40.31
CA ALA A 685 16.08 32.03 -41.34
C ALA A 685 15.22 31.18 -42.29
N PRO A 686 15.62 30.99 -43.55
CA PRO A 686 14.90 30.16 -44.51
C PRO A 686 14.67 28.75 -43.97
N SER A 687 13.47 28.23 -44.17
CA SER A 687 13.14 26.86 -43.79
C SER A 687 13.96 25.85 -44.60
N VAL A 688 14.25 24.70 -43.99
CA VAL A 688 15.02 23.62 -44.63
C VAL A 688 14.19 22.38 -44.91
N ASP A 689 14.56 21.64 -45.96
CA ASP A 689 14.09 20.28 -46.25
C ASP A 689 14.76 19.24 -45.34
N LYS A 690 14.42 17.94 -45.45
CA LYS A 690 15.01 16.89 -44.59
C LYS A 690 16.50 16.65 -44.83
N ASN A 691 17.12 17.31 -45.80
CA ASN A 691 18.56 17.27 -46.07
C ASN A 691 19.27 18.56 -45.65
N GLY A 692 18.59 19.47 -44.94
CA GLY A 692 19.18 20.73 -44.50
C GLY A 692 19.31 21.77 -45.62
N ARG A 693 18.63 21.59 -46.75
CA ARG A 693 18.72 22.50 -47.90
C ARG A 693 17.66 23.58 -47.82
N THR A 694 18.02 24.79 -48.21
CA THR A 694 17.11 25.93 -48.37
C THR A 694 16.69 26.09 -49.83
N ALA A 695 15.71 26.96 -50.11
CA ALA A 695 15.29 27.28 -51.48
C ALA A 695 16.41 27.86 -52.38
N ALA A 696 17.52 28.34 -51.78
CA ALA A 696 18.69 28.81 -52.52
C ALA A 696 19.62 27.67 -52.99
N ASP A 697 19.46 26.47 -52.42
CA ASP A 697 20.36 25.34 -52.65
C ASP A 697 19.88 24.42 -53.78
N GLY A 698 20.83 23.89 -54.56
CA GLY A 698 20.54 22.89 -55.58
C GLY A 698 20.02 21.58 -54.96
N GLY A 699 18.88 21.09 -55.44
CA GLY A 699 18.26 19.85 -54.95
C GLY A 699 17.39 20.02 -53.70
N TYR A 700 16.94 21.24 -53.40
CA TYR A 700 15.91 21.54 -52.42
C TYR A 700 14.58 20.88 -52.74
N ASN A 701 13.97 20.23 -51.76
CA ASN A 701 12.61 19.71 -51.85
C ASN A 701 11.59 20.71 -51.28
N SER A 702 10.95 21.48 -52.15
CA SER A 702 9.93 22.47 -51.75
C SER A 702 8.71 21.85 -51.07
N SER A 703 8.35 20.60 -51.37
CA SER A 703 7.24 19.92 -50.68
C SER A 703 7.54 19.60 -49.20
N GLU A 704 8.82 19.60 -48.82
CA GLU A 704 9.25 19.39 -47.45
C GLU A 704 9.58 20.72 -46.76
N GLY A 705 10.41 21.56 -47.38
CA GLY A 705 10.87 22.80 -46.77
C GLY A 705 9.81 23.91 -46.74
N ASP A 706 8.85 23.93 -47.68
CA ASP A 706 7.78 24.94 -47.72
C ASP A 706 6.45 24.44 -47.10
N LEU A 707 6.43 23.23 -46.50
CA LEU A 707 5.21 22.53 -46.07
C LEU A 707 4.29 23.35 -45.13
N VAL A 708 4.86 24.27 -44.35
CA VAL A 708 4.13 25.11 -43.38
C VAL A 708 4.45 26.59 -43.57
N SER A 709 5.73 26.92 -43.62
CA SER A 709 6.26 28.27 -43.80
C SER A 709 7.63 28.18 -44.46
N THR A 710 7.97 29.16 -45.29
CA THR A 710 9.28 29.30 -45.94
C THR A 710 10.35 29.87 -44.99
N THR A 711 9.99 30.20 -43.75
CA THR A 711 10.89 30.74 -42.71
C THR A 711 10.59 30.09 -41.36
N GLY A 712 11.63 29.79 -40.58
CA GLY A 712 11.53 29.36 -39.18
C GLY A 712 11.15 27.90 -38.96
N MET A 713 11.29 27.03 -39.97
CA MET A 713 10.90 25.62 -39.87
C MET A 713 12.03 24.66 -40.29
N GLY A 714 12.19 23.59 -39.51
CA GLY A 714 13.19 22.53 -39.68
C GLY A 714 12.56 21.14 -39.53
N TRP A 715 13.38 20.12 -39.41
CA TRP A 715 12.92 18.74 -39.19
C TRP A 715 13.59 18.18 -37.95
N PHE A 716 12.78 17.82 -36.95
CA PHE A 716 13.25 17.06 -35.81
C PHE A 716 13.47 15.60 -36.26
N PRO A 717 14.64 15.00 -36.02
CA PRO A 717 15.00 13.68 -36.52
C PRO A 717 14.38 12.56 -35.69
N GLY A 718 13.05 12.56 -35.63
CA GLY A 718 12.30 11.83 -34.63
C GLY A 718 10.84 12.23 -34.51
N TYR A 719 10.19 11.75 -33.45
CA TYR A 719 8.80 12.08 -33.09
C TYR A 719 8.56 11.90 -31.58
N ALA A 720 7.42 12.39 -31.10
CA ALA A 720 6.95 12.16 -29.73
C ALA A 720 5.53 11.60 -29.74
N ILE A 721 5.21 10.76 -28.76
CA ILE A 721 3.90 10.14 -28.58
C ILE A 721 3.46 10.30 -27.13
N ASN A 722 2.22 10.72 -26.91
CA ASN A 722 1.53 10.60 -25.63
C ASN A 722 1.08 9.14 -25.48
N VAL A 723 1.64 8.43 -24.50
CA VAL A 723 1.42 6.98 -24.37
C VAL A 723 0.08 6.65 -23.74
N GLU A 724 -0.55 7.55 -22.99
CA GLU A 724 -1.89 7.37 -22.43
C GLU A 724 -2.99 7.49 -23.50
N THR A 725 -2.86 8.47 -24.40
CA THR A 725 -3.92 8.78 -25.39
C THR A 725 -3.71 8.13 -26.75
N GLY A 726 -2.47 7.74 -27.08
CA GLY A 726 -2.11 7.24 -28.41
C GLY A 726 -2.03 8.37 -29.46
N GLU A 727 -1.76 9.60 -29.04
CA GLU A 727 -1.65 10.78 -29.91
C GLU A 727 -0.17 11.07 -30.21
N ARG A 728 0.16 11.31 -31.50
CA ARG A 728 1.46 11.88 -31.88
C ARG A 728 1.49 13.36 -31.50
N LEU A 729 2.59 13.80 -30.91
CA LEU A 729 2.76 15.16 -30.40
C LEU A 729 3.61 16.03 -31.33
N ASN A 730 3.40 17.34 -31.25
CA ASN A 730 4.26 18.32 -31.90
C ASN A 730 5.56 18.50 -31.10
N ILE A 731 6.66 18.75 -31.83
CA ILE A 731 7.99 19.00 -31.26
C ILE A 731 8.52 20.28 -31.89
N ALA A 732 9.18 21.11 -31.06
CA ALA A 732 10.07 22.17 -31.54
C ALA A 732 11.48 21.90 -31.04
N PHE A 733 12.47 22.46 -31.72
CA PHE A 733 13.83 22.52 -31.20
C PHE A 733 14.40 23.93 -31.33
N ALA A 734 15.38 24.27 -30.50
CA ALA A 734 16.11 25.52 -30.59
C ALA A 734 17.50 25.30 -31.18
N GLU A 735 18.17 26.39 -31.56
CA GLU A 735 19.58 26.44 -31.92
C GLU A 735 20.12 27.86 -31.61
N ASP A 736 21.40 27.99 -31.23
CA ASP A 736 22.03 29.31 -31.03
C ASP A 736 22.76 29.72 -32.32
N SER A 737 22.19 30.68 -33.04
CA SER A 737 22.72 31.12 -34.34
C SER A 737 24.06 31.85 -34.30
N TRP A 738 24.49 32.26 -33.11
CA TRP A 738 25.83 32.77 -32.88
C TRP A 738 26.87 31.64 -32.83
N LEU A 739 26.47 30.45 -32.40
CA LEU A 739 27.32 29.26 -32.23
C LEU A 739 27.40 28.43 -33.52
N ALA A 740 27.74 29.05 -34.64
CA ALA A 740 27.88 28.37 -35.94
C ALA A 740 28.94 27.24 -35.93
N GLY A 741 29.92 27.29 -35.01
CA GLY A 741 30.90 26.23 -34.81
C GLY A 741 30.33 24.96 -34.14
N GLU A 742 29.20 25.10 -33.46
CA GLU A 742 28.45 24.03 -32.79
C GLU A 742 27.13 23.73 -33.53
N ASN A 743 27.12 23.95 -34.85
CA ASN A 743 26.00 23.76 -35.78
C ASN A 743 24.76 24.65 -35.59
N GLY A 744 24.77 25.65 -34.71
CA GLY A 744 23.54 26.37 -34.35
C GLY A 744 22.92 27.30 -35.42
N LYS A 745 23.36 27.23 -36.69
CA LYS A 745 23.00 28.17 -37.77
C LYS A 745 22.49 27.47 -39.05
N ASP A 746 22.12 26.20 -38.97
CA ASP A 746 21.74 25.41 -40.16
C ASP A 746 20.28 24.94 -40.15
N MET A 747 19.49 25.31 -39.14
CA MET A 747 18.08 24.95 -38.99
C MET A 747 17.88 23.43 -38.84
N MET A 748 18.92 22.68 -38.44
CA MET A 748 18.89 21.25 -38.20
C MET A 748 19.10 20.96 -36.72
N TRP A 749 18.47 19.90 -36.22
CA TRP A 749 18.82 19.39 -34.90
C TRP A 749 20.03 18.45 -35.05
N ASN A 750 21.21 18.92 -34.67
CA ASN A 750 22.48 18.19 -34.80
C ASN A 750 23.50 18.62 -33.72
N PRO A 751 23.17 18.42 -32.43
CA PRO A 751 24.03 18.86 -31.35
C PRO A 751 25.41 18.22 -31.36
N THR A 752 26.38 18.96 -30.85
CA THR A 752 27.76 18.49 -30.62
C THR A 752 27.94 17.93 -29.22
N ASP A 753 29.15 17.44 -28.93
CA ASP A 753 29.56 16.95 -27.61
C ASP A 753 30.16 18.03 -26.70
N LYS A 754 30.13 19.31 -27.12
CA LYS A 754 30.76 20.41 -26.40
C LYS A 754 29.82 21.02 -25.38
N GLU A 755 30.15 20.86 -24.10
CA GLU A 755 29.43 21.50 -22.99
C GLU A 755 29.86 22.97 -22.81
N VAL A 756 31.18 23.23 -22.85
CA VAL A 756 31.78 24.56 -22.70
C VAL A 756 32.86 24.78 -23.75
N ALA A 757 33.05 26.03 -24.18
CA ALA A 757 34.17 26.42 -25.04
C ALA A 757 34.59 27.89 -24.86
N GLY A 758 35.75 28.22 -25.41
CA GLY A 758 36.31 29.59 -25.39
C GLY A 758 37.18 29.89 -24.16
N VAL A 759 37.64 31.13 -24.05
CA VAL A 759 38.57 31.57 -22.99
C VAL A 759 37.85 31.86 -21.66
N ASN A 760 36.53 32.04 -21.70
CA ASN A 760 35.69 32.35 -20.55
C ASN A 760 34.78 31.17 -20.14
N ASP A 761 35.02 29.97 -20.67
CA ASP A 761 34.18 28.78 -20.46
C ASP A 761 32.68 29.07 -20.71
N GLU A 762 32.35 29.68 -21.86
CA GLU A 762 30.95 29.94 -22.26
C GLU A 762 30.23 28.60 -22.44
N LEU A 763 28.99 28.50 -21.95
CA LEU A 763 28.16 27.32 -22.11
C LEU A 763 27.76 27.15 -23.58
N MET A 764 28.23 26.06 -24.17
CA MET A 764 27.92 25.67 -25.54
C MET A 764 26.69 24.75 -25.57
N MET A 765 26.55 23.85 -24.59
CA MET A 765 25.43 22.89 -24.46
C MET A 765 25.07 22.20 -25.79
N GLY A 766 26.10 21.77 -26.52
CA GLY A 766 25.96 21.13 -27.83
C GLY A 766 25.34 22.05 -28.89
N GLY A 767 25.57 23.36 -28.85
CA GLY A 767 24.95 24.36 -29.72
C GLY A 767 23.58 24.85 -29.24
N LYS A 768 23.20 24.54 -27.99
CA LYS A 768 21.92 24.88 -27.36
C LYS A 768 20.72 24.36 -28.14
N HIS A 769 20.83 23.10 -28.57
CA HIS A 769 19.80 22.39 -29.33
C HIS A 769 18.67 21.85 -28.44
N TYR A 770 17.99 22.76 -27.73
CA TYR A 770 16.91 22.42 -26.82
C TYR A 770 15.77 21.72 -27.55
N VAL A 771 15.09 20.78 -26.90
CA VAL A 771 13.93 20.07 -27.46
C VAL A 771 12.72 20.34 -26.58
N TYR A 772 11.59 20.67 -27.22
CA TYR A 772 10.32 20.96 -26.54
C TYR A 772 9.21 20.06 -27.08
N VAL A 773 8.43 19.45 -26.18
CA VAL A 773 7.30 18.59 -26.53
C VAL A 773 5.99 19.27 -26.16
N PHE A 774 5.08 19.37 -27.13
CA PHE A 774 3.81 20.05 -26.97
C PHE A 774 2.63 19.08 -27.00
N ASN A 775 1.85 19.08 -25.92
CA ASN A 775 0.62 18.31 -25.77
C ASN A 775 -0.58 19.07 -26.35
N LYS A 776 -1.60 18.34 -26.78
CA LYS A 776 -2.89 18.91 -27.19
C LYS A 776 -3.54 19.63 -26.01
N THR A 777 -4.13 20.80 -26.26
CA THR A 777 -4.97 21.49 -25.27
C THR A 777 -6.44 21.38 -25.67
N THR A 778 -7.31 21.13 -24.71
CA THR A 778 -8.78 21.03 -24.94
C THR A 778 -9.53 22.26 -24.45
N THR A 779 -8.89 23.06 -23.61
CA THR A 779 -9.41 24.29 -23.03
C THR A 779 -8.37 25.40 -23.16
N GLY A 780 -8.80 26.65 -23.09
CA GLY A 780 -7.94 27.82 -23.30
C GLY A 780 -7.98 28.37 -24.73
N SER A 781 -7.25 29.46 -24.94
CA SER A 781 -7.16 30.12 -26.25
C SER A 781 -5.74 30.67 -26.45
N PRO A 782 -5.00 30.20 -27.47
CA PRO A 782 -5.44 29.27 -28.54
C PRO A 782 -5.54 27.80 -28.09
N ILE A 783 -6.40 27.03 -28.76
CA ILE A 783 -6.46 25.55 -28.64
C ILE A 783 -5.33 24.97 -29.50
N TYR A 784 -4.56 24.05 -28.93
CA TYR A 784 -3.43 23.42 -29.58
C TYR A 784 -3.77 21.98 -29.97
N PRO A 785 -3.56 21.56 -31.24
CA PRO A 785 -3.93 20.22 -31.69
C PRO A 785 -2.88 19.16 -31.31
N ILE A 786 -3.19 17.90 -31.63
CA ILE A 786 -2.17 16.85 -31.81
C ILE A 786 -1.23 17.22 -32.98
N TYR A 787 -0.26 16.36 -33.30
CA TYR A 787 0.71 16.60 -34.37
C TYR A 787 0.05 17.08 -35.68
N ASP A 788 0.39 18.30 -36.07
CA ASP A 788 -0.13 19.02 -37.24
C ASP A 788 1.00 19.62 -38.08
N ASN A 789 2.20 19.03 -38.00
CA ASN A 789 3.44 19.56 -38.57
C ASN A 789 3.89 20.90 -37.94
N SER A 790 3.48 21.16 -36.69
CA SER A 790 3.69 22.43 -35.98
C SER A 790 3.03 23.65 -36.65
N ALA A 791 2.01 23.46 -37.47
CA ALA A 791 1.41 24.54 -38.26
C ALA A 791 0.69 25.59 -37.38
N ILE A 792 -0.16 25.15 -36.45
CA ILE A 792 -0.83 26.05 -35.51
C ILE A 792 0.18 26.69 -34.55
N ALA A 793 1.17 25.92 -34.09
CA ALA A 793 2.25 26.39 -33.24
C ALA A 793 3.01 27.56 -33.88
N HIS A 794 3.41 27.40 -35.14
CA HIS A 794 4.16 28.39 -35.90
C HIS A 794 3.34 29.67 -36.11
N GLY A 795 2.05 29.54 -36.42
CA GLY A 795 1.13 30.66 -36.52
C GLY A 795 1.01 31.45 -35.20
N ILE A 796 0.96 30.77 -34.06
CA ILE A 796 0.93 31.40 -32.74
C ILE A 796 2.25 32.12 -32.44
N MET A 797 3.37 31.46 -32.72
CA MET A 797 4.72 32.01 -32.51
C MET A 797 5.04 33.18 -33.43
N SER A 798 4.37 33.30 -34.58
CA SER A 798 4.44 34.46 -35.46
C SER A 798 3.51 35.61 -35.03
N GLY A 799 2.70 35.41 -34.00
CA GLY A 799 1.65 36.32 -33.55
C GLY A 799 2.01 37.15 -32.30
N SER A 800 1.01 37.43 -31.47
CA SER A 800 1.15 38.26 -30.27
C SER A 800 1.95 37.58 -29.15
N ASN A 801 2.72 38.35 -28.37
CA ASN A 801 3.50 37.84 -27.23
C ASN A 801 2.67 37.06 -26.19
N ILE A 802 1.40 37.44 -26.01
CA ILE A 802 0.47 36.71 -25.12
C ILE A 802 0.20 35.31 -25.67
N GLY A 803 -0.01 35.18 -26.98
CA GLY A 803 -0.22 33.88 -27.63
C GLY A 803 0.97 32.94 -27.44
N LYS A 804 2.19 33.46 -27.64
CA LYS A 804 3.45 32.72 -27.45
C LYS A 804 3.61 32.23 -26.01
N MET A 805 3.42 33.13 -25.06
CA MET A 805 3.46 32.80 -23.63
C MET A 805 2.44 31.70 -23.28
N LYS A 806 1.22 31.77 -23.84
CA LYS A 806 0.17 30.76 -23.58
C LYS A 806 0.48 29.42 -24.21
N LEU A 807 1.03 29.40 -25.42
CA LEU A 807 1.46 28.16 -26.08
C LEU A 807 2.43 27.39 -25.19
N PHE A 808 3.49 28.03 -24.73
CA PHE A 808 4.46 27.39 -23.84
C PHE A 808 3.86 27.02 -22.49
N ARG A 809 3.08 27.91 -21.86
CA ARG A 809 2.46 27.66 -20.55
C ARG A 809 1.49 26.47 -20.54
N ASP A 810 0.64 26.38 -21.56
CA ASP A 810 -0.50 25.48 -21.56
C ASP A 810 -0.21 24.17 -22.30
N ALA A 811 0.63 24.20 -23.35
CA ALA A 811 0.87 23.04 -24.21
C ALA A 811 2.28 22.44 -24.05
N CYS A 812 3.32 23.21 -23.73
CA CYS A 812 4.66 22.64 -23.58
C CYS A 812 4.74 21.86 -22.27
N ILE A 813 4.93 20.54 -22.35
CA ILE A 813 4.96 19.65 -21.19
C ILE A 813 6.38 19.29 -20.78
N TRP A 814 7.26 19.05 -21.74
CA TRP A 814 8.64 18.63 -21.48
C TRP A 814 9.63 19.49 -22.25
N ALA A 815 10.77 19.75 -21.63
CA ALA A 815 11.94 20.33 -22.26
C ALA A 815 13.19 19.52 -21.91
N GLY A 816 14.16 19.50 -22.80
CA GLY A 816 15.44 18.83 -22.56
C GLY A 816 16.58 19.46 -23.35
N ILE A 817 17.80 19.17 -22.90
CA ILE A 817 19.05 19.62 -23.55
C ILE A 817 19.83 18.39 -24.04
N PRO A 818 19.30 17.61 -25.01
CA PRO A 818 19.99 16.44 -25.53
C PRO A 818 21.27 16.83 -26.31
N MET A 819 22.33 16.05 -26.09
CA MET A 819 23.66 16.28 -26.67
C MET A 819 24.25 15.00 -27.24
N LEU A 820 25.25 15.13 -28.10
CA LEU A 820 26.04 13.99 -28.56
C LEU A 820 27.02 13.56 -27.44
N ASN A 821 27.06 12.27 -27.11
CA ASN A 821 28.09 11.75 -26.21
C ASN A 821 29.47 11.78 -26.89
N GLU A 822 30.50 12.14 -26.13
CA GLU A 822 31.87 12.26 -26.63
C GLU A 822 32.33 10.97 -27.35
N GLY A 823 32.93 11.14 -28.53
CA GLY A 823 33.45 10.03 -29.34
C GLY A 823 32.40 9.18 -30.05
N ARG A 824 31.13 9.58 -30.04
CA ARG A 824 30.03 8.92 -30.76
C ARG A 824 29.64 9.67 -32.03
N SER A 825 28.74 9.08 -32.81
CA SER A 825 28.09 9.70 -33.97
C SER A 825 26.58 9.80 -33.76
N LEU A 826 25.97 10.87 -34.27
CA LEU A 826 24.52 11.05 -34.21
C LEU A 826 23.80 9.89 -34.93
N PHE A 827 22.74 9.37 -34.31
CA PHE A 827 21.87 8.31 -34.85
C PHE A 827 22.57 6.97 -35.16
N GLU A 828 23.60 6.59 -34.40
CA GLU A 828 24.22 5.25 -34.47
C GLU A 828 23.20 4.11 -34.30
N THR A 829 22.20 4.32 -33.45
CA THR A 829 21.01 3.48 -33.29
C THR A 829 19.81 4.37 -32.96
N THR A 830 18.59 3.86 -33.13
CA THR A 830 17.41 4.52 -32.56
C THR A 830 17.57 4.66 -31.05
N ALA A 831 17.27 5.84 -30.52
CA ALA A 831 17.24 6.13 -29.09
C ALA A 831 15.83 6.63 -28.73
N LYS A 832 15.26 6.13 -27.64
CA LYS A 832 13.93 6.46 -27.15
C LYS A 832 14.04 6.96 -25.72
N VAL A 833 13.77 8.25 -25.52
CA VAL A 833 13.61 8.86 -24.21
C VAL A 833 12.19 8.55 -23.72
N LYS A 834 12.08 8.00 -22.50
CA LYS A 834 10.82 7.70 -21.82
C LYS A 834 10.69 8.60 -20.60
N LEU A 835 9.60 9.35 -20.53
CA LEU A 835 9.23 10.17 -19.36
C LEU A 835 7.84 9.72 -18.90
N ARG A 836 7.69 9.35 -17.63
CA ARG A 836 6.47 8.73 -17.09
C ARG A 836 5.99 9.47 -15.85
N VAL A 837 4.71 9.81 -15.83
CA VAL A 837 4.07 10.50 -14.71
C VAL A 837 2.71 9.89 -14.41
N ASP A 838 2.25 10.05 -13.18
CA ASP A 838 0.91 9.66 -12.77
C ASP A 838 -0.14 10.40 -13.59
N LYS A 839 -1.10 9.67 -14.15
CA LYS A 839 -2.27 10.25 -14.79
C LYS A 839 -3.54 9.57 -14.26
N PRO A 840 -4.45 10.35 -13.64
CA PRO A 840 -5.72 9.81 -13.17
C PRO A 840 -6.50 9.22 -14.33
N TYR A 841 -7.32 8.21 -14.03
CA TYR A 841 -8.31 7.74 -14.97
C TYR A 841 -9.34 8.83 -15.25
N GLU A 842 -9.53 9.13 -16.52
CA GLU A 842 -10.43 10.17 -17.00
C GLU A 842 -11.18 9.72 -18.26
N ASN A 843 -12.24 10.47 -18.58
CA ASN A 843 -12.97 10.26 -19.83
C ASN A 843 -12.10 10.66 -21.03
N PHE A 844 -12.07 9.78 -22.03
CA PHE A 844 -11.45 10.03 -23.32
C PHE A 844 -12.23 9.28 -24.39
N THR A 845 -12.78 10.04 -25.34
CA THR A 845 -13.58 9.49 -26.43
C THR A 845 -12.68 8.91 -27.51
N THR A 846 -13.01 7.71 -27.98
CA THR A 846 -12.40 7.05 -29.13
C THR A 846 -13.48 6.76 -30.17
N ALA A 847 -13.15 6.01 -31.22
CA ALA A 847 -14.13 5.44 -32.12
C ALA A 847 -15.13 4.47 -31.43
N SER A 848 -14.80 3.94 -30.23
CA SER A 848 -15.74 3.18 -29.40
C SER A 848 -16.67 4.13 -28.64
N THR A 849 -17.92 3.70 -28.45
CA THR A 849 -18.93 4.42 -27.65
C THR A 849 -19.60 3.52 -26.62
N VAL A 850 -18.98 2.39 -26.27
CA VAL A 850 -19.56 1.35 -25.40
C VAL A 850 -19.69 1.84 -23.97
N ASN A 851 -18.67 2.56 -23.47
CA ASN A 851 -18.61 3.07 -22.11
C ASN A 851 -18.72 4.61 -22.04
N ALA A 852 -19.24 5.24 -23.09
CA ALA A 852 -19.43 6.70 -23.16
C ALA A 852 -18.15 7.50 -22.86
N GLY A 853 -17.00 6.99 -23.28
CA GLY A 853 -15.69 7.60 -23.04
C GLY A 853 -15.07 7.30 -21.66
N LEU A 854 -15.79 6.66 -20.73
CA LEU A 854 -15.22 6.16 -19.47
C LEU A 854 -14.22 5.04 -19.76
N PRO A 855 -13.21 4.82 -18.90
CA PRO A 855 -12.20 3.78 -19.10
C PRO A 855 -12.81 2.41 -19.40
N TYR A 856 -12.36 1.84 -20.51
CA TYR A 856 -12.76 0.52 -20.98
C TYR A 856 -11.55 -0.16 -21.58
N TYR A 857 -11.15 -1.28 -21.02
CA TYR A 857 -9.93 -2.00 -21.38
C TYR A 857 -10.26 -3.41 -21.82
N GLY A 858 -9.52 -3.93 -22.80
CA GLY A 858 -9.62 -5.34 -23.22
C GLY A 858 -8.30 -6.05 -23.08
N PHE A 859 -8.35 -7.35 -22.81
CA PHE A 859 -7.19 -8.24 -22.82
C PHE A 859 -7.61 -9.62 -23.32
N ASP A 860 -6.69 -10.34 -23.94
CA ASP A 860 -6.92 -11.67 -24.50
C ASP A 860 -6.06 -12.71 -23.78
N MET A 861 -6.70 -13.78 -23.33
CA MET A 861 -6.08 -14.90 -22.62
C MET A 861 -5.91 -16.14 -23.51
N THR A 862 -6.29 -16.09 -24.79
CA THR A 862 -6.06 -17.20 -25.73
C THR A 862 -4.57 -17.51 -25.88
N GLY A 863 -4.22 -18.79 -25.74
CA GLY A 863 -2.86 -19.30 -25.66
C GLY A 863 -2.25 -19.34 -24.25
N MET A 864 -2.95 -18.83 -23.22
CA MET A 864 -2.52 -18.87 -21.82
C MET A 864 -3.33 -19.87 -20.97
N GLU A 865 -4.40 -20.43 -21.53
CA GLU A 865 -5.29 -21.38 -20.89
C GLU A 865 -4.62 -22.68 -20.48
N VAL A 866 -5.22 -23.35 -19.51
CA VAL A 866 -4.82 -24.71 -19.12
C VAL A 866 -5.37 -25.73 -20.12
N ASP A 867 -4.51 -26.62 -20.59
CA ASP A 867 -4.92 -27.80 -21.36
C ASP A 867 -5.11 -28.98 -20.41
N THR A 868 -6.24 -29.68 -20.52
CA THR A 868 -6.54 -30.90 -19.75
C THR A 868 -6.84 -32.08 -20.68
N GLY A 869 -6.73 -33.31 -20.18
CA GLY A 869 -6.91 -34.52 -20.99
C GLY A 869 -5.87 -34.71 -22.09
N ASN A 870 -4.69 -34.09 -21.96
CA ASN A 870 -3.63 -34.17 -22.97
C ASN A 870 -2.90 -35.53 -22.90
N THR A 871 -3.12 -36.37 -23.91
CA THR A 871 -2.52 -37.72 -23.96
C THR A 871 -1.00 -37.71 -24.04
N SER A 872 -0.40 -36.71 -24.69
CA SER A 872 1.07 -36.58 -24.79
C SER A 872 1.70 -36.18 -23.45
N ALA A 873 1.02 -35.34 -22.68
CA ALA A 873 1.41 -35.05 -21.30
C ALA A 873 1.36 -36.34 -20.46
N MET A 874 0.29 -37.13 -20.62
CA MET A 874 0.10 -38.38 -19.87
C MET A 874 1.14 -39.48 -20.22
N ASP A 875 1.60 -39.56 -21.46
CA ASP A 875 2.72 -40.45 -21.83
C ASP A 875 4.01 -40.05 -21.10
N SER A 876 4.24 -38.74 -20.94
CA SER A 876 5.39 -38.21 -20.20
C SER A 876 5.25 -38.46 -18.68
N VAL A 877 4.03 -38.48 -18.15
CA VAL A 877 3.74 -38.79 -16.74
C VAL A 877 4.21 -40.20 -16.37
N LEU A 878 4.08 -41.18 -17.27
CA LEU A 878 4.63 -42.52 -17.02
C LEU A 878 6.11 -42.45 -16.66
N ALA A 879 6.90 -41.57 -17.28
CA ALA A 879 8.33 -41.36 -17.00
C ALA A 879 8.61 -40.53 -15.73
N LEU A 880 7.59 -39.92 -15.12
CA LEU A 880 7.69 -39.21 -13.84
C LEU A 880 7.35 -40.08 -12.61
N ILE A 881 6.53 -41.13 -12.76
CA ILE A 881 6.14 -42.00 -11.64
C ILE A 881 7.36 -42.53 -10.87
N ASN A 882 7.43 -42.27 -9.57
CA ASN A 882 8.58 -42.66 -8.76
C ASN A 882 8.15 -43.18 -7.38
N VAL A 883 9.10 -43.66 -6.59
CA VAL A 883 8.90 -44.10 -5.21
C VAL A 883 9.94 -43.44 -4.31
N VAL A 884 9.50 -42.83 -3.21
CA VAL A 884 10.35 -42.04 -2.31
C VAL A 884 10.05 -42.35 -0.82
N PRO A 885 11.07 -42.40 0.05
CA PRO A 885 12.49 -42.47 -0.30
C PRO A 885 12.84 -43.82 -0.96
N ASN A 886 13.83 -43.79 -1.86
CA ASN A 886 14.40 -44.99 -2.47
C ASN A 886 15.93 -44.84 -2.57
N PRO A 887 16.71 -45.58 -1.77
CA PRO A 887 16.30 -46.59 -0.80
C PRO A 887 15.64 -46.01 0.47
N TYR A 888 14.80 -46.81 1.13
CA TYR A 888 14.29 -46.53 2.49
C TYR A 888 15.26 -47.13 3.53
N TYR A 889 15.81 -46.31 4.42
CA TYR A 889 16.75 -46.73 5.46
C TYR A 889 16.18 -46.50 6.85
N ALA A 890 15.19 -47.31 7.26
CA ALA A 890 14.60 -47.30 8.59
C ALA A 890 14.02 -45.96 9.07
N TYR A 891 13.92 -44.97 8.18
CA TYR A 891 13.42 -43.62 8.42
C TYR A 891 12.93 -43.00 7.12
N SER A 892 11.88 -42.20 7.22
CA SER A 892 11.32 -41.40 6.13
C SER A 892 10.79 -40.09 6.72
N GLU A 893 11.04 -38.97 6.05
CA GLU A 893 10.55 -37.64 6.47
C GLU A 893 9.01 -37.55 6.46
N TYR A 894 8.34 -38.51 5.82
CA TYR A 894 6.88 -38.57 5.78
C TYR A 894 6.25 -39.24 7.01
N GLU A 895 7.06 -39.87 7.88
CA GLU A 895 6.58 -40.57 9.08
C GLU A 895 6.14 -39.58 10.17
N THR A 896 4.98 -39.81 10.78
CA THR A 896 4.42 -38.94 11.84
C THR A 896 4.74 -39.40 13.26
N GLY A 897 5.47 -40.50 13.42
CA GLY A 897 5.86 -41.05 14.73
C GLY A 897 6.74 -42.29 14.62
N GLN A 898 7.28 -42.77 15.73
CA GLN A 898 8.25 -43.88 15.74
C GLN A 898 7.69 -45.22 15.24
N LEU A 899 6.39 -45.45 15.36
CA LEU A 899 5.71 -46.68 14.91
C LEU A 899 5.19 -46.59 13.47
N ASP A 900 5.28 -45.42 12.86
CA ASP A 900 4.89 -45.19 11.48
C ASP A 900 6.07 -45.53 10.56
N ASN A 901 5.83 -46.35 9.55
CA ASN A 901 6.78 -46.66 8.51
C ASN A 901 6.07 -46.41 7.18
N ARG A 902 6.52 -45.44 6.39
CA ARG A 902 5.85 -45.15 5.13
C ARG A 902 6.78 -44.67 4.02
N ILE A 903 6.43 -45.07 2.81
CA ILE A 903 6.97 -44.52 1.57
C ILE A 903 5.82 -43.99 0.71
N LYS A 904 6.13 -43.09 -0.21
CA LYS A 904 5.17 -42.56 -1.18
C LYS A 904 5.52 -43.04 -2.57
N ILE A 905 4.51 -43.49 -3.30
CA ILE A 905 4.57 -43.65 -4.75
C ILE A 905 3.99 -42.36 -5.34
N THR A 906 4.76 -41.66 -6.17
CA THR A 906 4.51 -40.27 -6.55
C THR A 906 4.27 -40.11 -8.05
N ASN A 907 3.69 -38.96 -8.42
CA ASN A 907 3.32 -38.58 -9.79
C ASN A 907 2.36 -39.58 -10.44
N LEU A 908 1.43 -40.10 -9.63
CA LEU A 908 0.43 -41.06 -10.07
C LEU A 908 -0.77 -40.34 -10.72
N PRO A 909 -1.28 -40.84 -11.85
CA PRO A 909 -2.57 -40.40 -12.38
C PRO A 909 -3.74 -40.70 -11.44
N GLU A 910 -4.91 -40.12 -11.74
CA GLU A 910 -6.14 -40.31 -10.95
C GLU A 910 -6.53 -41.79 -10.84
N GLU A 911 -6.52 -42.49 -11.96
CA GLU A 911 -6.83 -43.92 -12.06
C GLU A 911 -5.60 -44.75 -12.39
N CYS A 912 -5.19 -45.62 -11.47
CA CYS A 912 -4.13 -46.61 -11.73
C CYS A 912 -4.21 -47.83 -10.80
N THR A 913 -3.60 -48.93 -11.23
CA THR A 913 -3.41 -50.13 -10.37
C THR A 913 -1.95 -50.27 -10.02
N ILE A 914 -1.64 -50.30 -8.73
CA ILE A 914 -0.29 -50.52 -8.21
C ILE A 914 -0.20 -51.92 -7.63
N SER A 915 0.70 -52.75 -8.15
CA SER A 915 0.98 -54.10 -7.65
C SER A 915 2.42 -54.20 -7.16
N ILE A 916 2.60 -54.64 -5.92
CA ILE A 916 3.91 -54.72 -5.25
C ILE A 916 4.31 -56.18 -5.11
N TYR A 917 5.47 -56.54 -5.63
CA TYR A 917 6.00 -57.91 -5.64
C TYR A 917 7.33 -57.98 -4.90
N ASN A 918 7.60 -59.11 -4.25
CA ASN A 918 8.96 -59.43 -3.81
C ASN A 918 9.82 -59.88 -5.02
N ILE A 919 11.14 -60.05 -4.82
CA ILE A 919 12.05 -60.48 -5.90
C ILE A 919 11.74 -61.89 -6.45
N GLY A 920 11.01 -62.72 -5.70
CA GLY A 920 10.53 -64.03 -6.13
C GLY A 920 9.24 -63.98 -6.94
N GLY A 921 8.68 -62.79 -7.23
CA GLY A 921 7.45 -62.60 -8.00
C GLY A 921 6.15 -62.84 -7.20
N THR A 922 6.23 -63.01 -5.88
CA THR A 922 5.04 -63.14 -5.03
C THR A 922 4.41 -61.76 -4.79
N LEU A 923 3.11 -61.64 -5.03
CA LEU A 923 2.33 -60.42 -4.77
C LEU A 923 2.24 -60.15 -3.26
N MET A 924 2.80 -59.02 -2.81
CA MET A 924 2.79 -58.59 -1.42
C MET A 924 1.55 -57.78 -1.11
N ARG A 925 1.23 -56.80 -1.96
CA ARG A 925 0.09 -55.89 -1.81
C ARG A 925 -0.33 -55.34 -3.17
N ARG A 926 -1.59 -54.96 -3.29
CA ARG A 926 -2.15 -54.27 -4.47
C ARG A 926 -3.01 -53.10 -4.01
N PHE A 927 -2.92 -51.99 -4.72
CA PHE A 927 -3.78 -50.82 -4.55
C PHE A 927 -4.52 -50.55 -5.87
N GLN A 928 -5.80 -50.23 -5.76
CA GLN A 928 -6.59 -49.65 -6.84
C GLN A 928 -6.82 -48.19 -6.47
N LYS A 929 -6.27 -47.29 -7.28
CA LYS A 929 -6.39 -45.86 -7.09
C LYS A 929 -7.39 -45.30 -8.09
N ALA A 930 -8.32 -44.49 -7.59
CA ALA A 930 -9.37 -43.82 -8.35
C ALA A 930 -9.76 -42.53 -7.60
N ASP A 931 -8.75 -41.71 -7.33
CA ASP A 931 -8.86 -40.47 -6.55
C ASP A 931 -7.87 -39.42 -7.09
N PRO A 932 -8.11 -38.11 -6.89
CA PRO A 932 -7.33 -37.05 -7.55
C PRO A 932 -5.91 -36.86 -7.00
N LYS A 933 -5.53 -37.49 -5.87
CA LYS A 933 -4.18 -37.27 -5.31
C LYS A 933 -3.11 -37.79 -6.26
N THR A 934 -2.04 -37.06 -6.45
CA THR A 934 -0.93 -37.51 -7.32
C THR A 934 0.07 -38.42 -6.62
N SER A 935 -0.26 -38.93 -5.43
CA SER A 935 0.55 -39.88 -4.67
C SER A 935 -0.28 -40.90 -3.90
N LEU A 936 0.37 -42.02 -3.56
CA LEU A 936 -0.18 -43.07 -2.71
C LEU A 936 0.83 -43.48 -1.64
N ASP A 937 0.36 -43.57 -0.40
CA ASP A 937 1.18 -43.95 0.75
C ASP A 937 1.14 -45.47 0.94
N TRP A 938 2.31 -46.09 1.03
CA TRP A 938 2.45 -47.48 1.43
C TRP A 938 3.10 -47.57 2.81
N ASP A 939 2.34 -48.10 3.77
CA ASP A 939 2.73 -48.34 5.17
C ASP A 939 3.73 -49.51 5.36
N LEU A 940 4.33 -49.98 4.27
CA LEU A 940 5.27 -51.11 4.23
C LEU A 940 4.71 -52.43 4.80
N LYS A 941 3.39 -52.63 4.75
CA LYS A 941 2.73 -53.90 5.10
C LYS A 941 2.23 -54.66 3.87
N ASN A 942 2.13 -55.97 3.98
CA ASN A 942 1.51 -56.84 2.98
C ASN A 942 -0.04 -56.78 3.04
N HIS A 943 -0.72 -57.59 2.23
CA HIS A 943 -2.18 -57.66 2.13
C HIS A 943 -2.91 -58.20 3.38
N VAL A 944 -2.19 -58.71 4.39
CA VAL A 944 -2.74 -59.15 5.69
C VAL A 944 -2.22 -58.27 6.84
N ASP A 945 -1.81 -57.04 6.54
CA ASP A 945 -1.33 -56.03 7.50
C ASP A 945 -0.08 -56.42 8.31
N VAL A 946 0.75 -57.32 7.77
CA VAL A 946 2.03 -57.69 8.36
C VAL A 946 3.17 -56.90 7.69
N PRO A 947 4.08 -56.26 8.46
CA PRO A 947 5.24 -55.57 7.91
C PRO A 947 6.07 -56.47 6.98
N VAL A 948 6.50 -55.92 5.85
CA VAL A 948 7.36 -56.64 4.91
C VAL A 948 8.79 -56.74 5.42
N ALA A 949 9.58 -57.70 4.93
CA ALA A 949 10.98 -57.85 5.33
C ALA A 949 11.89 -56.86 4.60
N SER A 950 13.07 -56.57 5.16
CA SER A 950 14.11 -55.81 4.45
C SER A 950 14.51 -56.51 3.16
N GLY A 951 14.60 -55.77 2.05
CA GLY A 951 14.93 -56.34 0.75
C GLY A 951 14.49 -55.49 -0.44
N VAL A 952 14.64 -56.08 -1.63
CA VAL A 952 14.23 -55.48 -2.91
C VAL A 952 12.80 -55.88 -3.26
N TYR A 953 11.99 -54.91 -3.66
CA TYR A 953 10.63 -55.09 -4.16
C TYR A 953 10.48 -54.46 -5.55
N LEU A 954 9.58 -55.02 -6.35
CA LEU A 954 9.16 -54.47 -7.64
C LEU A 954 7.78 -53.86 -7.49
N ILE A 955 7.65 -52.59 -7.86
CA ILE A 955 6.38 -51.86 -7.87
C ILE A 955 5.98 -51.70 -9.33
N HIS A 956 4.92 -52.39 -9.74
CA HIS A 956 4.35 -52.29 -11.08
C HIS A 956 3.11 -51.39 -11.02
N VAL A 957 3.11 -50.31 -11.79
CA VAL A 957 2.02 -49.36 -11.91
C VAL A 957 1.44 -49.50 -13.32
N MET A 958 0.16 -49.84 -13.41
CA MET A 958 -0.60 -49.89 -14.65
C MET A 958 -1.57 -48.70 -14.69
N VAL A 959 -1.46 -47.90 -15.75
CA VAL A 959 -2.35 -46.77 -16.03
C VAL A 959 -3.24 -47.16 -17.22
N PRO A 960 -4.56 -47.24 -17.04
CA PRO A 960 -5.48 -47.64 -18.11
C PRO A 960 -5.31 -46.79 -19.38
N ASN A 961 -5.29 -47.44 -20.55
CA ASN A 961 -5.22 -46.80 -21.88
C ASN A 961 -3.97 -45.96 -22.17
N ILE A 962 -2.99 -45.92 -21.26
CA ILE A 962 -1.72 -45.19 -21.44
C ILE A 962 -0.56 -46.18 -21.47
N GLY A 963 -0.36 -46.97 -20.41
CA GLY A 963 0.73 -47.94 -20.37
C GLY A 963 1.07 -48.43 -18.96
N GLU A 964 2.29 -48.94 -18.80
CA GLU A 964 2.78 -49.50 -17.54
C GLU A 964 4.20 -49.04 -17.20
N ARG A 965 4.49 -48.95 -15.90
CA ARG A 965 5.84 -48.69 -15.38
C ARG A 965 6.18 -49.63 -14.24
N THR A 966 7.41 -50.15 -14.27
CA THR A 966 7.97 -50.91 -13.16
C THR A 966 9.10 -50.14 -12.49
N LEU A 967 9.01 -50.00 -11.18
CA LEU A 967 10.04 -49.42 -10.32
C LEU A 967 10.68 -50.51 -9.45
N LYS A 968 11.96 -50.34 -9.18
CA LYS A 968 12.70 -51.16 -8.22
C LYS A 968 12.93 -50.33 -6.95
N TRP A 969 12.42 -50.83 -5.83
CA TRP A 969 12.57 -50.20 -4.53
C TRP A 969 13.35 -51.11 -3.58
N TYR A 970 14.19 -50.51 -2.73
CA TYR A 970 14.91 -51.23 -1.68
C TYR A 970 14.61 -50.62 -0.32
N GLY A 971 14.24 -51.45 0.66
CA GLY A 971 13.92 -51.02 2.01
C GLY A 971 14.68 -51.81 3.07
N VAL A 972 15.18 -51.10 4.08
CA VAL A 972 15.72 -51.66 5.32
C VAL A 972 14.76 -51.30 6.46
N MET A 973 14.15 -52.32 7.06
CA MET A 973 13.16 -52.17 8.14
C MET A 973 13.86 -52.09 9.50
N LYS A 974 13.35 -51.23 10.39
CA LYS A 974 13.75 -51.21 11.81
C LYS A 974 13.09 -52.36 12.58
N PRO A 975 13.78 -52.98 13.55
CA PRO A 975 13.12 -53.84 14.54
C PRO A 975 12.07 -53.02 15.28
N THR A 976 10.87 -53.57 15.49
CA THR A 976 9.82 -52.90 16.25
C THR A 976 10.27 -52.78 17.72
N ASP A 977 10.66 -51.58 18.15
CA ASP A 977 10.96 -51.29 19.56
C ASP A 977 9.69 -50.80 20.25
N LEU A 978 9.25 -51.53 21.27
CA LEU A 978 8.05 -51.24 22.07
C LEU A 978 8.40 -50.62 23.43
N ASN A 979 9.67 -50.26 23.66
CA ASN A 979 10.09 -49.68 24.93
C ASN A 979 9.77 -48.18 25.02
N GLY A 980 8.58 -47.87 25.55
CA GLY A 980 8.22 -46.53 26.01
C GLY A 980 6.81 -46.11 25.62
N PHE A 981 5.80 -46.70 26.27
CA PHE A 981 4.50 -46.04 26.45
C PHE A 981 4.58 -45.03 27.58
#